data_AF-A0A8D1MYD2-F1
#
_entry.id   AF-A0A8D1MYD2-F1
#
_cell.length_a   1.000
_cell.length_b   1.000
_cell.length_c   1.000
_cell.angle_alpha   90.00
_cell.angle_beta   90.00
_cell.angle_gamma   90.00
#
_symmetry.space_group_name_H-M   'P 1'
#
loop_
_entity.id
_entity.type
_entity.pdbx_description
1 polymer ?
#
loop_
_entity_poly.entity_id
_entity_poly.type
_entity_poly.pdbx_seq_one_letter_code
_entity_poly.pdbx_strand_id
1 'polypeptide(L)'
;MAPSLRPLARPRPPGMLLGALLLLLLLGSVPGVWCFSELFFIKEPQDITVSRKEAVVLDCQAHGEVPVKVTWLKNGAKVSENKRIQVLSNGSLYISEVEGKRGEQSDEGFYQCLAMNKYGAILSQKAHLTLSTISAFEVQPISVEVQEGGVARFACKISSNPPPVITWELNRTALPITMDRVTALPTGVLQIYDVHQRDVGNYRCVAATVAHRRKSMEASLTVIPGKESKSFHIPTIIAGPQNITTSLHQTVVLECVATGNPKPIISWSRLDHKSIDVFNTRVLGNGNLMISDIRLQHAGVYVCRATTPGTRNFTVAMATLTVLAPPSFVEWPESLTRPRAGTARFVCQAEGIPSPKMSWLKNGRKIHSNGRIKMYNSKLVINQIIPEDDAIYQCMAENSQGSVLSRARLTVVMSEDRPSAPYNVHAETMSSSAILLAWDRPLYNSDKVIAYSVHYMKAEGLNNEEYQVVIGNDTTHYIIDDLEPASNYTFYIVAYMPMGASQMSDHVTQNTLEDVPLRPPEISLTSRSPTDILISWLPIPARYRRGQVVLYRLSFRLSTENSIQVLELPGTTHEHLLEGLKPDSVYLVRITAATRVGLGEASVWTSHRTPKATSLRAPRSPELHLEPLNCTTISVKWQQDAEDTATIQGYKLYYKEEGQQENGPIFLDTTDLLYTLSGLDPRRKYHVRLLAYNNIEDGYQADQTVSTPGCVSVHDRMVPPPPPPHHLYAKANTSSSIFLHWRRPAFTTAQIINYTIRCNPVGLQNASLVLYLQTSETHMLVQGLEPNTKYEFAVRLHVDQLSSPWSPVVYHSTLPEAPAGPPVGVKVTLIEDDTALVSWKPPDGPETVVTRYTILYASRKAWIAGEWQVLHREGAITMALLENLVAGNIYIVKISASNEVGEGPFSNSVELAVLPKESPESNQRPKRLDSADAKVYSGYYHLDQKSMTGIAVGVGIALTCILICVLILIYRSKARKSSASKTAQNGSQQLPRTSASLASGHEVGKNLERAVENEESLMPMIMPNSFIDAKGGTDLIINSYGPIIKNNPKKKWLFFQDPKKIKAEQPQRRFTQVVCFYQPGTTVLISDEDSPSSPGQTASFPRPFGVAADTEHSANSEGSHETGDSGRFSHESNDEIHLSSVISTTPDPQ
;
A
#
# COMPACT_ATOMS: atom_id res chain seq x y z
N MET A 1 35.08 54.79 -21.36
CA MET A 1 34.21 54.15 -22.37
C MET A 1 33.39 53.10 -21.66
N ALA A 2 32.09 52.93 -22.00
CA ALA A 2 31.21 51.97 -21.35
C ALA A 2 30.25 51.34 -22.37
N PRO A 3 30.20 50.00 -22.49
CA PRO A 3 29.09 49.26 -23.10
C PRO A 3 28.11 48.75 -22.02
N SER A 4 26.83 48.62 -22.38
CA SER A 4 25.73 48.35 -21.43
C SER A 4 25.51 46.86 -21.13
N LEU A 5 25.38 46.51 -19.86
CA LEU A 5 24.78 45.25 -19.42
C LEU A 5 23.24 45.34 -19.49
N ARG A 6 22.57 44.32 -20.06
CA ARG A 6 21.12 44.11 -19.93
C ARG A 6 20.84 42.83 -19.13
N PRO A 7 20.06 42.89 -18.04
CA PRO A 7 19.60 41.70 -17.33
C PRO A 7 18.24 41.23 -17.88
N LEU A 8 18.09 39.92 -18.16
CA LEU A 8 16.82 39.31 -18.56
C LEU A 8 16.57 37.94 -17.92
N ALA A 9 16.18 37.97 -16.65
CA ALA A 9 15.14 37.09 -16.13
C ALA A 9 14.03 37.99 -15.60
N ARG A 10 12.86 38.03 -16.25
CA ARG A 10 11.72 38.89 -15.87
C ARG A 10 10.63 38.09 -15.13
N PRO A 11 9.81 38.75 -14.29
CA PRO A 11 9.08 38.07 -13.23
C PRO A 11 7.79 37.38 -13.69
N ARG A 12 7.35 36.38 -12.91
CA ARG A 12 5.94 35.95 -12.90
C ARG A 12 5.07 37.04 -12.23
N PRO A 13 3.81 37.25 -12.66
CA PRO A 13 3.00 38.38 -12.21
C PRO A 13 2.53 38.26 -10.75
N PRO A 14 2.41 39.37 -10.01
CA PRO A 14 1.85 39.37 -8.65
C PRO A 14 0.31 39.31 -8.72
N GLY A 15 -0.27 38.11 -8.56
CA GLY A 15 -1.72 37.95 -8.78
C GLY A 15 -2.46 36.81 -8.06
N MET A 16 -1.81 35.97 -7.24
CA MET A 16 -2.49 34.83 -6.59
C MET A 16 -2.17 34.57 -5.10
N LEU A 17 -1.39 35.42 -4.44
CA LEU A 17 -1.03 35.23 -3.02
C LEU A 17 -2.08 35.73 -2.01
N LEU A 18 -3.06 36.55 -2.41
CA LEU A 18 -4.18 36.93 -1.53
C LEU A 18 -5.29 35.87 -1.46
N GLY A 19 -5.48 35.06 -2.51
CA GLY A 19 -6.53 34.02 -2.54
C GLY A 19 -6.29 32.91 -1.52
N ALA A 20 -5.04 32.43 -1.43
CA ALA A 20 -4.66 31.37 -0.50
C ALA A 20 -4.72 31.81 0.98
N LEU A 21 -4.42 33.09 1.29
CA LEU A 21 -4.50 33.61 2.66
C LEU A 21 -5.95 33.84 3.13
N LEU A 22 -6.88 34.21 2.23
CA LEU A 22 -8.27 34.43 2.63
C LEU A 22 -9.01 33.12 2.96
N LEU A 23 -8.70 32.02 2.27
CA LEU A 23 -9.36 30.73 2.53
C LEU A 23 -8.98 30.15 3.91
N LEU A 24 -7.74 30.39 4.36
CA LEU A 24 -7.25 30.01 5.69
C LEU A 24 -7.86 30.84 6.84
N LEU A 25 -8.49 31.98 6.54
CA LEU A 25 -9.17 32.83 7.53
C LEU A 25 -10.69 32.57 7.63
N LEU A 26 -11.24 31.65 6.83
CA LEU A 26 -12.67 31.29 6.85
C LEU A 26 -12.95 29.88 7.41
N LEU A 27 -11.93 29.06 7.64
CA LEU A 27 -12.05 27.79 8.39
C LEU A 27 -11.86 28.03 9.89
N GLY A 28 -12.75 28.85 10.46
CA GLY A 28 -12.82 29.09 11.91
C GLY A 28 -13.33 27.87 12.66
N SER A 29 -12.54 27.40 13.63
CA SER A 29 -12.91 26.45 14.69
C SER A 29 -13.64 25.16 14.27
N VAL A 30 -12.88 24.14 13.88
CA VAL A 30 -13.20 22.74 14.22
C VAL A 30 -12.29 22.32 15.39
N PRO A 31 -12.77 22.34 16.64
CA PRO A 31 -11.99 21.87 17.78
C PRO A 31 -11.95 20.34 17.79
N GLY A 32 -10.83 19.74 17.42
CA GLY A 32 -10.72 18.27 17.37
C GLY A 32 -9.36 17.68 17.00
N VAL A 33 -8.44 18.45 16.41
CA VAL A 33 -7.08 17.96 16.08
C VAL A 33 -6.02 18.84 16.72
N TRP A 34 -5.56 18.45 17.91
CA TRP A 34 -4.34 18.99 18.50
C TRP A 34 -3.13 18.44 17.73
N CYS A 35 -2.80 19.08 16.62
CA CYS A 35 -1.62 18.74 15.82
C CYS A 35 -0.36 19.16 16.59
N PHE A 36 0.26 18.21 17.29
CA PHE A 36 1.52 18.42 18.00
C PHE A 36 2.60 18.91 17.01
N SER A 37 2.91 20.20 17.03
CA SER A 37 3.96 20.78 16.19
C SER A 37 5.34 20.40 16.76
N GLU A 38 5.83 19.23 16.33
CA GLU A 38 7.23 18.81 16.53
C GLU A 38 8.20 19.89 16.04
N LEU A 39 9.34 20.03 16.71
CA LEU A 39 10.39 20.96 16.28
C LEU A 39 10.87 20.66 14.86
N PHE A 40 11.04 21.66 14.01
CA PHE A 40 11.75 21.55 12.73
C PHE A 40 12.43 22.87 12.34
N PHE A 41 13.48 22.79 11.53
CA PHE A 41 14.11 23.99 10.95
C PHE A 41 13.39 24.40 9.66
N ILE A 42 12.97 25.66 9.59
CA ILE A 42 12.55 26.34 8.35
C ILE A 42 13.80 26.75 7.57
N LYS A 43 14.85 27.19 8.30
CA LYS A 43 16.19 27.45 7.77
C LYS A 43 17.23 26.87 8.72
N GLU A 44 18.24 26.24 8.13
CA GLU A 44 19.47 25.81 8.79
C GLU A 44 20.65 26.64 8.28
N PRO A 45 21.72 26.79 9.08
CA PRO A 45 22.88 27.57 8.67
C PRO A 45 23.67 26.86 7.56
N GLN A 46 24.43 27.64 6.80
CA GLN A 46 25.24 27.19 5.67
C GLN A 46 26.67 27.72 5.81
N ASP A 47 27.64 27.02 5.22
CA ASP A 47 29.04 27.44 5.15
C ASP A 47 29.17 28.83 4.55
N ILE A 48 30.02 29.67 5.14
CA ILE A 48 30.18 31.06 4.73
C ILE A 48 31.64 31.53 4.91
N THR A 49 32.12 32.27 3.91
CA THR A 49 33.43 32.91 3.91
C THR A 49 33.25 34.41 3.84
N VAL A 50 33.82 35.14 4.81
CA VAL A 50 33.57 36.58 5.04
C VAL A 50 34.87 37.33 5.27
N SER A 51 34.97 38.62 4.92
CA SER A 51 36.20 39.38 5.13
C SER A 51 36.35 39.79 6.60
N ARG A 52 37.59 40.00 7.05
CA ARG A 52 37.87 40.41 8.43
C ARG A 52 37.21 41.78 8.70
N LYS A 53 36.49 41.89 9.82
CA LYS A 53 35.64 43.04 10.22
C LYS A 53 34.36 43.26 9.42
N GLU A 54 34.02 42.45 8.43
CA GLU A 54 32.65 42.46 7.90
C GLU A 54 31.68 41.84 8.91
N ALA A 55 30.39 42.17 8.78
CA ALA A 55 29.32 41.56 9.57
C ALA A 55 28.77 40.31 8.87
N VAL A 56 28.30 39.33 9.64
CA VAL A 56 27.69 38.10 9.11
C VAL A 56 26.44 37.71 9.88
N VAL A 57 25.47 37.12 9.18
CA VAL A 57 24.30 36.45 9.77
C VAL A 57 24.39 34.97 9.42
N LEU A 58 24.41 34.10 10.43
CA LEU A 58 24.18 32.68 10.27
C LEU A 58 22.69 32.41 10.46
N ASP A 59 22.00 32.08 9.37
CA ASP A 59 20.56 31.85 9.41
C ASP A 59 20.22 30.59 10.22
N CYS A 60 19.34 30.71 11.21
CA CYS A 60 18.70 29.56 11.85
C CYS A 60 17.30 29.97 12.28
N GLN A 61 16.29 29.26 11.77
CA GLN A 61 14.89 29.57 12.03
C GLN A 61 14.17 28.26 12.29
N ALA A 62 13.66 28.09 13.52
CA ALA A 62 13.01 26.86 13.95
C ALA A 62 11.51 27.09 14.24
N HIS A 63 10.68 26.16 13.78
CA HIS A 63 9.27 26.04 14.09
C HIS A 63 9.05 24.88 15.08
N GLY A 64 7.89 24.89 15.74
CA GLY A 64 7.47 23.91 16.74
C GLY A 64 6.60 24.58 17.78
N GLU A 65 6.10 23.82 18.77
CA GLU A 65 5.20 24.41 19.77
C GLU A 65 5.95 25.44 20.64
N VAL A 66 5.34 26.61 20.80
CA VAL A 66 5.89 27.80 21.48
C VAL A 66 5.87 27.59 23.00
N PRO A 67 6.91 28.01 23.75
CA PRO A 67 8.12 28.72 23.30
C PRO A 67 9.17 27.78 22.68
N VAL A 68 9.55 28.09 21.44
CA VAL A 68 10.76 27.54 20.81
C VAL A 68 11.93 28.44 21.17
N LYS A 69 12.98 27.86 21.77
CA LYS A 69 14.21 28.54 22.15
C LYS A 69 15.36 28.05 21.28
N VAL A 70 16.07 28.97 20.64
CA VAL A 70 17.30 28.66 19.90
C VAL A 70 18.52 28.94 20.79
N THR A 71 19.59 28.18 20.63
CA THR A 71 20.88 28.39 21.30
C THR A 71 21.99 27.96 20.37
N TRP A 72 22.98 28.82 20.16
CA TRP A 72 24.09 28.55 19.25
C TRP A 72 25.24 27.82 19.94
N LEU A 73 25.78 26.83 19.22
CA LEU A 73 26.98 26.09 19.58
C LEU A 73 28.06 26.38 18.54
N LYS A 74 29.30 26.59 19.00
CA LYS A 74 30.51 26.69 18.19
C LYS A 74 31.47 25.58 18.62
N ASN A 75 31.90 24.74 17.68
CA ASN A 75 32.77 23.59 17.92
C ASN A 75 32.24 22.67 19.06
N GLY A 76 30.93 22.66 19.29
CA GLY A 76 30.26 21.95 20.40
C GLY A 76 30.10 22.76 21.70
N ALA A 77 30.86 23.83 21.92
CA ALA A 77 30.73 24.72 23.08
C ALA A 77 29.62 25.76 22.86
N LYS A 78 28.95 26.22 23.93
CA LYS A 78 27.87 27.23 23.80
C LYS A 78 28.43 28.62 23.49
N VAL A 79 27.90 29.26 22.45
CA VAL A 79 28.20 30.67 22.12
C VAL A 79 27.63 31.59 23.20
N SER A 80 28.42 32.58 23.63
CA SER A 80 28.02 33.58 24.62
C SER A 80 27.80 34.94 23.97
N GLU A 81 26.61 35.49 24.13
CA GLU A 81 26.22 36.77 23.56
C GLU A 81 26.93 37.95 24.24
N ASN A 82 27.21 38.98 23.46
CA ASN A 82 27.94 40.18 23.87
C ASN A 82 27.64 41.33 22.88
N LYS A 83 28.32 42.47 22.98
CA LYS A 83 28.08 43.62 22.08
C LYS A 83 28.26 43.29 20.59
N ARG A 84 29.17 42.37 20.26
CA ARG A 84 29.58 41.97 18.90
C ARG A 84 28.85 40.73 18.36
N ILE A 85 28.35 39.86 19.25
CA ILE A 85 27.68 38.59 18.90
C ILE A 85 26.31 38.54 19.59
N GLN A 86 25.23 38.48 18.82
CA GLN A 86 23.84 38.58 19.30
C GLN A 86 22.96 37.54 18.61
N VAL A 87 22.01 36.94 19.34
CA VAL A 87 20.98 36.07 18.73
C VAL A 87 19.76 36.91 18.39
N LEU A 88 19.39 36.93 17.11
CA LEU A 88 18.25 37.69 16.60
C LEU A 88 16.92 37.04 17.02
N SER A 89 15.84 37.82 16.99
CA SER A 89 14.49 37.38 17.40
C SER A 89 13.91 36.23 16.57
N ASN A 90 14.46 35.95 15.38
CA ASN A 90 14.11 34.80 14.54
C ASN A 90 14.94 33.54 14.83
N GLY A 91 15.92 33.61 15.73
CA GLY A 91 16.85 32.53 16.08
C GLY A 91 18.23 32.60 15.40
N SER A 92 18.40 33.44 14.38
CA SER A 92 19.65 33.54 13.61
C SER A 92 20.77 34.24 14.40
N LEU A 93 22.03 33.83 14.23
CA LEU A 93 23.18 34.46 14.90
C LEU A 93 23.68 35.65 14.07
N TYR A 94 23.77 36.83 14.69
CA TYR A 94 24.42 38.01 14.11
C TYR A 94 25.79 38.22 14.76
N ILE A 95 26.81 38.43 13.94
CA ILE A 95 28.15 38.84 14.35
C ILE A 95 28.47 40.15 13.62
N SER A 96 28.65 41.24 14.36
CA SER A 96 28.75 42.59 13.79
C SER A 96 30.11 42.91 13.15
N GLU A 97 31.19 42.30 13.64
CA GLU A 97 32.53 42.35 13.08
C GLU A 97 33.17 40.96 13.28
N VAL A 98 33.64 40.31 12.22
CA VAL A 98 34.29 38.98 12.31
C VAL A 98 35.80 39.11 12.51
N GLU A 99 36.31 38.50 13.60
CA GLU A 99 37.69 38.57 14.07
C GLU A 99 38.43 37.23 13.97
N GLY A 100 39.49 37.20 13.16
CA GLY A 100 40.44 36.08 13.10
C GLY A 100 41.53 36.24 14.15
N LYS A 101 41.31 35.71 15.35
CA LYS A 101 42.29 35.66 16.46
C LYS A 101 42.86 34.23 16.58
N ARG A 102 43.74 33.97 17.55
CA ARG A 102 44.22 32.61 17.84
C ARG A 102 43.35 31.94 18.92
N GLY A 103 43.18 30.63 18.82
CA GLY A 103 42.41 29.83 19.77
C GLY A 103 40.91 30.20 19.80
N GLU A 104 40.28 29.99 20.95
CA GLU A 104 38.84 30.17 21.17
C GLU A 104 38.33 31.60 20.94
N GLN A 105 39.22 32.59 20.90
CA GLN A 105 38.88 33.99 20.62
C GLN A 105 38.68 34.28 19.12
N SER A 106 39.00 33.34 18.22
CA SER A 106 38.65 33.48 16.80
C SER A 106 37.14 33.30 16.60
N ASP A 107 36.56 33.99 15.62
CA ASP A 107 35.22 33.68 15.13
C ASP A 107 35.18 32.51 14.15
N GLU A 108 36.31 32.09 13.57
CA GLU A 108 36.35 30.95 12.64
C GLU A 108 36.05 29.60 13.34
N GLY A 109 35.32 28.70 12.66
CA GLY A 109 34.97 27.37 13.18
C GLY A 109 33.58 26.89 12.76
N PHE A 110 33.16 25.74 13.32
CA PHE A 110 31.88 25.11 12.99
C PHE A 110 30.77 25.57 13.94
N TYR A 111 29.71 26.14 13.37
CA TYR A 111 28.53 26.59 14.08
C TYR A 111 27.35 25.63 13.85
N GLN A 112 26.55 25.40 14.89
CA GLN A 112 25.29 24.69 14.85
C GLN A 112 24.29 25.41 15.75
N CYS A 113 23.01 25.42 15.38
CA CYS A 113 21.96 25.89 16.27
C CYS A 113 21.19 24.71 16.88
N LEU A 114 20.95 24.80 18.20
CA LEU A 114 20.15 23.88 18.98
C LEU A 114 18.79 24.56 19.25
N ALA A 115 17.74 24.08 18.60
CA ALA A 115 16.37 24.51 18.86
C ALA A 115 15.71 23.55 19.87
N MET A 116 15.01 24.09 20.87
CA MET A 116 14.37 23.32 21.94
C MET A 116 12.98 23.87 22.31
N ASN A 117 12.08 22.98 22.74
CA ASN A 117 10.81 23.31 23.37
C ASN A 117 10.48 22.24 24.45
N LYS A 118 9.25 22.21 24.97
CA LYS A 118 8.82 21.24 26.00
C LYS A 118 8.89 19.76 25.59
N TYR A 119 8.97 19.43 24.29
CA TYR A 119 8.97 18.05 23.79
C TYR A 119 10.35 17.49 23.42
N GLY A 120 11.40 18.32 23.50
CA GLY A 120 12.77 17.89 23.18
C GLY A 120 13.60 19.01 22.57
N ALA A 121 14.66 18.60 21.86
CA ALA A 121 15.52 19.52 21.13
C ALA A 121 16.08 18.88 19.85
N ILE A 122 16.34 19.70 18.84
CA ILE A 122 16.99 19.33 17.59
C ILE A 122 18.23 20.19 17.34
N LEU A 123 19.29 19.56 16.88
CA LEU A 123 20.53 20.20 16.45
C LEU A 123 20.55 20.31 14.93
N SER A 124 21.01 21.45 14.39
CA SER A 124 21.13 21.67 12.95
C SER A 124 22.34 20.95 12.34
N GLN A 125 22.40 20.93 11.00
CA GLN A 125 23.64 20.70 10.27
C GLN A 125 24.75 21.69 10.70
N LYS A 126 26.01 21.28 10.52
CA LYS A 126 27.17 22.16 10.72
C LYS A 126 27.29 23.17 9.59
N ALA A 127 27.62 24.39 9.96
CA ALA A 127 28.02 25.46 9.06
C ALA A 127 29.42 25.95 9.43
N HIS A 128 30.34 25.96 8.49
CA HIS A 128 31.71 26.41 8.68
C HIS A 128 31.84 27.90 8.39
N LEU A 129 32.06 28.70 9.43
CA LEU A 129 32.41 30.13 9.30
C LEU A 129 33.93 30.23 9.12
N THR A 130 34.36 30.81 8.00
CA THR A 130 35.77 31.00 7.66
C THR A 130 36.05 32.45 7.26
N LEU A 131 37.28 32.92 7.47
CA LEU A 131 37.71 34.21 6.96
C LEU A 131 38.24 34.12 5.54
N SER A 132 37.91 35.13 4.73
CA SER A 132 38.55 35.29 3.43
C SER A 132 40.02 35.68 3.62
N THR A 133 40.89 34.85 3.05
CA THR A 133 42.34 34.94 3.19
C THR A 133 42.99 34.81 1.83
N ILE A 134 44.11 35.51 1.60
CA ILE A 134 44.95 35.35 0.41
C ILE A 134 46.43 35.42 0.81
N SER A 135 47.14 34.31 0.60
CA SER A 135 48.53 34.12 1.03
C SER A 135 49.52 34.98 0.22
N ALA A 136 50.82 34.86 0.51
CA ALA A 136 51.84 35.18 -0.50
C ALA A 136 51.79 34.14 -1.63
N PHE A 137 52.37 34.46 -2.79
CA PHE A 137 52.55 33.47 -3.87
C PHE A 137 53.54 32.39 -3.39
N GLU A 138 53.09 31.14 -3.41
CA GLU A 138 53.89 29.94 -3.14
C GLU A 138 54.85 29.65 -4.31
N VAL A 139 54.38 29.91 -5.54
CA VAL A 139 55.18 29.84 -6.77
C VAL A 139 55.06 31.18 -7.47
N GLN A 140 56.21 31.84 -7.66
CA GLN A 140 56.37 33.02 -8.52
C GLN A 140 56.61 32.55 -9.97
N PRO A 141 56.22 33.34 -10.99
CA PRO A 141 56.68 33.09 -12.35
C PRO A 141 58.20 33.27 -12.44
N ILE A 142 58.84 32.41 -13.23
CA ILE A 142 60.27 32.42 -13.50
C ILE A 142 60.45 32.88 -14.95
N SER A 143 61.50 33.65 -15.25
CA SER A 143 61.82 34.04 -16.63
C SER A 143 62.05 32.82 -17.52
N VAL A 144 61.55 32.89 -18.76
CA VAL A 144 61.60 31.79 -19.74
C VAL A 144 62.37 32.26 -20.97
N GLU A 145 63.31 31.44 -21.41
CA GLU A 145 63.94 31.56 -22.72
C GLU A 145 63.45 30.39 -23.60
N VAL A 146 63.04 30.69 -24.84
CA VAL A 146 62.48 29.68 -25.76
C VAL A 146 62.90 29.96 -27.20
N GLN A 147 63.01 28.93 -28.03
CA GLN A 147 63.20 29.11 -29.48
C GLN A 147 61.89 29.57 -30.15
N GLU A 148 62.02 30.37 -31.20
CA GLU A 148 60.88 30.80 -32.03
C GLU A 148 60.10 29.59 -32.60
N GLY A 149 58.76 29.67 -32.58
CA GLY A 149 57.84 28.56 -32.84
C GLY A 149 57.63 27.59 -31.66
N GLY A 150 58.38 27.74 -30.57
CA GLY A 150 58.28 26.90 -29.36
C GLY A 150 57.04 27.18 -28.48
N VAL A 151 57.07 26.68 -27.24
CA VAL A 151 56.01 26.89 -26.23
C VAL A 151 56.63 27.47 -24.96
N ALA A 152 56.26 28.70 -24.60
CA ALA A 152 56.63 29.32 -23.32
C ALA A 152 55.57 28.99 -22.25
N ARG A 153 56.01 28.74 -21.02
CA ARG A 153 55.16 28.30 -19.91
C ARG A 153 55.55 28.99 -18.61
N PHE A 154 54.71 29.90 -18.13
CA PHE A 154 54.86 30.54 -16.82
C PHE A 154 53.90 29.90 -15.82
N ALA A 155 54.39 29.56 -14.63
CA ALA A 155 53.55 29.05 -13.54
C ALA A 155 53.50 30.05 -12.39
N CYS A 156 52.35 30.14 -11.73
CA CYS A 156 52.22 30.79 -10.44
C CYS A 156 51.25 30.00 -9.56
N LYS A 157 51.43 30.08 -8.24
CA LYS A 157 50.56 29.41 -7.27
C LYS A 157 50.39 30.28 -6.05
N ILE A 158 49.17 30.34 -5.52
CA ILE A 158 48.79 31.13 -4.36
C ILE A 158 47.60 30.46 -3.70
N SER A 159 47.58 30.43 -2.37
CA SER A 159 46.46 29.87 -1.61
C SER A 159 45.51 31.00 -1.20
N SER A 160 44.21 30.77 -1.37
CA SER A 160 43.17 31.66 -0.87
C SER A 160 41.88 30.93 -0.57
N ASN A 161 41.12 31.49 0.37
CA ASN A 161 39.74 31.14 0.63
C ASN A 161 38.86 32.39 0.38
N PRO A 162 37.84 32.34 -0.50
CA PRO A 162 37.60 31.31 -1.51
C PRO A 162 38.74 31.23 -2.55
N PRO A 163 38.75 30.24 -3.45
CA PRO A 163 39.76 30.11 -4.51
C PRO A 163 39.88 31.38 -5.38
N PRO A 164 41.08 31.71 -5.89
CA PRO A 164 41.32 32.97 -6.58
C PRO A 164 41.13 32.83 -8.09
N VAL A 165 40.55 33.85 -8.72
CA VAL A 165 40.62 34.03 -10.17
C VAL A 165 42.03 34.52 -10.51
N ILE A 166 42.80 33.69 -11.22
CA ILE A 166 44.15 34.04 -11.67
C ILE A 166 44.07 34.57 -13.11
N THR A 167 44.67 35.74 -13.32
CA THR A 167 44.79 36.43 -14.62
C THR A 167 46.25 36.83 -14.84
N TRP A 168 46.60 37.27 -16.05
CA TRP A 168 47.97 37.62 -16.42
C TRP A 168 48.06 39.02 -17.02
N GLU A 169 49.14 39.73 -16.68
CA GLU A 169 49.50 41.02 -17.25
C GLU A 169 50.82 40.90 -18.02
N LEU A 170 50.84 41.37 -19.28
CA LEU A 170 52.04 41.54 -20.11
C LEU A 170 52.38 43.03 -20.16
N ASN A 171 53.63 43.38 -19.83
CA ASN A 171 54.12 44.76 -19.77
C ASN A 171 53.17 45.66 -18.96
N ARG A 172 52.63 45.10 -17.86
CA ARG A 172 51.66 45.72 -16.92
C ARG A 172 50.25 45.99 -17.50
N THR A 173 49.98 45.61 -18.74
CA THR A 173 48.64 45.61 -19.37
C THR A 173 48.00 44.23 -19.28
N ALA A 174 46.67 44.11 -19.31
CA ALA A 174 46.01 42.80 -19.26
C ALA A 174 46.30 41.99 -20.54
N LEU A 175 46.77 40.75 -20.40
CA LEU A 175 47.11 39.88 -21.53
C LEU A 175 45.83 39.35 -22.21
N PRO A 176 45.59 39.59 -23.51
CA PRO A 176 44.48 38.98 -24.23
C PRO A 176 44.70 37.47 -24.39
N ILE A 177 43.91 36.69 -23.64
CA ILE A 177 43.89 35.23 -23.71
C ILE A 177 43.09 34.82 -24.96
N THR A 178 43.71 34.06 -25.86
CA THR A 178 43.09 33.60 -27.13
C THR A 178 42.65 32.14 -27.12
N MET A 179 42.96 31.38 -26.06
CA MET A 179 42.60 29.96 -25.82
C MET A 179 43.21 28.93 -26.79
N ASP A 180 43.48 29.31 -28.04
CA ASP A 180 44.11 28.48 -29.07
C ASP A 180 45.63 28.63 -29.12
N ARG A 181 46.15 29.83 -28.79
CA ARG A 181 47.59 30.14 -28.77
C ARG A 181 48.08 30.64 -27.42
N VAL A 182 47.35 31.58 -26.80
CA VAL A 182 47.64 32.13 -25.47
C VAL A 182 46.56 31.64 -24.52
N THR A 183 46.92 30.79 -23.57
CA THR A 183 45.96 30.09 -22.69
C THR A 183 46.41 30.20 -21.24
N ALA A 184 45.57 30.83 -20.41
CA ALA A 184 45.75 30.84 -18.96
C ALA A 184 44.82 29.80 -18.31
N LEU A 185 45.36 29.00 -17.40
CA LEU A 185 44.65 27.94 -16.70
C LEU A 185 44.21 28.36 -15.29
N PRO A 186 43.08 27.83 -14.77
CA PRO A 186 42.65 28.05 -13.38
C PRO A 186 43.69 27.64 -12.33
N THR A 187 44.58 26.71 -12.67
CA THR A 187 45.74 26.29 -11.84
C THR A 187 46.83 27.34 -11.70
N GLY A 188 46.72 28.49 -12.38
CA GLY A 188 47.72 29.55 -12.36
C GLY A 188 48.86 29.36 -13.38
N VAL A 189 48.67 28.55 -14.41
CA VAL A 189 49.65 28.37 -15.49
C VAL A 189 49.26 29.21 -16.72
N LEU A 190 50.17 30.03 -17.23
CA LEU A 190 50.08 30.64 -18.55
C LEU A 190 50.92 29.84 -19.54
N GLN A 191 50.31 29.48 -20.67
CA GLN A 191 50.93 28.78 -21.78
C GLN A 191 50.82 29.66 -23.04
N ILE A 192 51.95 29.89 -23.72
CA ILE A 192 52.01 30.61 -25.00
C ILE A 192 52.63 29.65 -26.00
N TYR A 193 51.83 29.21 -26.97
CA TYR A 193 52.25 28.33 -28.05
C TYR A 193 52.68 29.16 -29.24
N ASP A 194 53.50 28.58 -30.13
CA ASP A 194 53.90 29.26 -31.37
C ASP A 194 54.49 30.65 -31.06
N VAL A 195 55.49 30.65 -30.18
CA VAL A 195 56.10 31.87 -29.62
C VAL A 195 56.89 32.59 -30.71
N HIS A 196 56.60 33.87 -30.90
CA HIS A 196 57.24 34.75 -31.86
C HIS A 196 57.97 35.90 -31.15
N GLN A 197 58.89 36.58 -31.85
CA GLN A 197 59.58 37.78 -31.32
C GLN A 197 58.64 38.87 -30.74
N ARG A 198 57.39 38.96 -31.23
CA ARG A 198 56.34 39.88 -30.72
C ARG A 198 55.82 39.54 -29.31
N ASP A 199 56.09 38.35 -28.79
CA ASP A 199 55.62 37.90 -27.48
C ASP A 199 56.59 38.26 -26.34
N VAL A 200 57.78 38.77 -26.68
CA VAL A 200 58.83 39.21 -25.75
C VAL A 200 58.32 40.32 -24.82
N GLY A 201 58.57 40.18 -23.52
CA GLY A 201 58.20 41.17 -22.51
C GLY A 201 58.13 40.62 -21.09
N ASN A 202 57.70 41.47 -20.16
CA ASN A 202 57.54 41.13 -18.74
C ASN A 202 56.12 40.63 -18.45
N TYR A 203 56.01 39.36 -18.08
CA TYR A 203 54.79 38.71 -17.64
C TYR A 203 54.70 38.71 -16.11
N ARG A 204 53.52 38.98 -15.56
CA ARG A 204 53.21 38.73 -14.14
C ARG A 204 51.78 38.23 -13.99
N CYS A 205 51.54 37.38 -13.00
CA CYS A 205 50.19 36.97 -12.68
C CYS A 205 49.52 37.95 -11.70
N VAL A 206 48.20 37.86 -11.66
CA VAL A 206 47.33 38.68 -10.84
C VAL A 206 46.23 37.76 -10.31
N ALA A 207 46.26 37.52 -9.00
CA ALA A 207 45.27 36.72 -8.30
C ALA A 207 44.23 37.65 -7.64
N ALA A 208 42.95 37.40 -7.88
CA ALA A 208 41.85 38.15 -7.31
C ALA A 208 40.81 37.21 -6.70
N THR A 209 40.46 37.43 -5.43
CA THR A 209 39.22 36.92 -4.82
C THR A 209 38.18 38.04 -4.80
N VAL A 210 36.97 37.75 -4.31
CA VAL A 210 35.90 38.75 -4.12
C VAL A 210 36.31 39.91 -3.19
N ALA A 211 37.27 39.68 -2.28
CA ALA A 211 37.67 40.65 -1.25
C ALA A 211 39.09 41.23 -1.43
N HIS A 212 39.98 40.55 -2.17
CA HIS A 212 41.40 40.90 -2.23
C HIS A 212 42.03 40.68 -3.61
N ARG A 213 43.06 41.48 -3.95
CA ARG A 213 43.86 41.33 -5.18
C ARG A 213 45.36 41.40 -4.86
N ARG A 214 46.15 40.43 -5.36
CA ARG A 214 47.63 40.43 -5.30
C ARG A 214 48.23 40.28 -6.70
N LYS A 215 49.49 40.69 -6.86
CA LYS A 215 50.30 40.50 -8.08
C LYS A 215 51.61 39.79 -7.75
N SER A 216 52.13 38.98 -8.67
CA SER A 216 53.45 38.36 -8.52
C SER A 216 54.59 39.33 -8.83
N MET A 217 55.82 38.82 -8.70
CA MET A 217 56.99 39.37 -9.39
C MET A 217 56.80 39.34 -10.92
N GLU A 218 57.58 40.14 -11.64
CA GLU A 218 57.64 40.14 -13.12
C GLU A 218 58.71 39.14 -13.59
N ALA A 219 58.38 38.36 -14.62
CA ALA A 219 59.25 37.38 -15.27
C ALA A 219 59.35 37.70 -16.77
N SER A 220 60.55 37.65 -17.34
CA SER A 220 60.79 38.00 -18.74
C SER A 220 60.65 36.80 -19.67
N LEU A 221 59.99 36.98 -20.82
CA LEU A 221 60.10 36.06 -21.96
C LEU A 221 61.20 36.55 -22.91
N THR A 222 62.24 35.74 -23.14
CA THR A 222 63.20 35.93 -24.23
C THR A 222 62.98 34.88 -25.32
N VAL A 223 63.19 35.29 -26.57
CA VAL A 223 63.04 34.42 -27.75
C VAL A 223 64.39 34.30 -28.45
N ILE A 224 64.87 33.07 -28.61
CA ILE A 224 66.05 32.73 -29.41
C ILE A 224 65.60 32.64 -30.88
N PRO A 225 66.16 33.44 -31.80
CA PRO A 225 65.84 33.35 -33.22
C PRO A 225 66.11 31.93 -33.78
N GLY A 226 65.09 31.34 -34.41
CA GLY A 226 65.19 30.00 -34.96
C GLY A 226 66.08 29.95 -36.20
N LYS A 227 67.18 29.20 -36.16
CA LYS A 227 67.74 28.61 -37.40
C LYS A 227 66.76 27.53 -37.86
N GLU A 228 66.37 27.50 -39.14
CA GLU A 228 65.44 26.51 -39.70
C GLU A 228 65.93 25.05 -39.52
N SER A 229 65.63 24.46 -38.38
CA SER A 229 65.94 23.06 -38.10
C SER A 229 64.85 22.17 -38.68
N LYS A 230 65.09 21.66 -39.90
CA LYS A 230 64.23 20.65 -40.56
C LYS A 230 64.34 19.26 -39.91
N SER A 231 64.78 19.22 -38.65
CA SER A 231 64.92 18.02 -37.82
C SER A 231 63.54 17.53 -37.36
N PHE A 232 63.09 16.43 -37.98
CA PHE A 232 61.93 15.66 -37.54
C PHE A 232 62.22 15.05 -36.16
N HIS A 233 61.31 15.24 -35.21
CA HIS A 233 61.42 14.63 -33.88
C HIS A 233 60.04 14.29 -33.31
N ILE A 234 59.99 13.14 -32.62
CA ILE A 234 58.75 12.55 -32.11
C ILE A 234 58.15 13.37 -30.95
N PRO A 235 56.83 13.24 -30.68
CA PRO A 235 56.15 13.99 -29.64
C PRO A 235 56.73 13.76 -28.24
N THR A 236 57.20 14.82 -27.60
CA THR A 236 57.62 14.83 -26.19
C THR A 236 56.62 15.61 -25.36
N ILE A 237 55.99 14.97 -24.37
CA ILE A 237 55.08 15.64 -23.43
C ILE A 237 55.93 16.41 -22.42
N ILE A 238 55.94 17.74 -22.52
CA ILE A 238 56.68 18.65 -21.64
C ILE A 238 55.88 19.05 -20.39
N ALA A 239 54.57 18.85 -20.41
CA ALA A 239 53.72 18.87 -19.21
C ALA A 239 52.52 17.93 -19.43
N GLY A 240 52.44 16.85 -18.65
CA GLY A 240 51.29 15.94 -18.63
C GLY A 240 50.29 16.28 -17.51
N PRO A 241 49.16 15.56 -17.44
CA PRO A 241 48.21 15.75 -16.35
C PRO A 241 48.77 15.24 -15.02
N GLN A 242 48.27 15.79 -13.92
CA GLN A 242 48.62 15.38 -12.55
C GLN A 242 47.38 14.90 -11.81
N ASN A 243 47.56 14.09 -10.78
CA ASN A 243 46.45 13.61 -9.95
C ASN A 243 45.75 14.79 -9.25
N ILE A 244 44.42 14.87 -9.38
CA ILE A 244 43.62 15.96 -8.83
C ILE A 244 42.51 15.39 -7.95
N THR A 245 42.39 15.91 -6.74
CA THR A 245 41.26 15.68 -5.83
C THR A 245 40.47 16.98 -5.72
N THR A 246 39.16 16.92 -5.96
CA THR A 246 38.31 18.10 -6.17
C THR A 246 36.88 17.85 -5.65
N SER A 247 36.14 18.90 -5.32
CA SER A 247 34.75 18.79 -4.84
C SER A 247 33.74 18.91 -5.98
N LEU A 248 32.49 18.47 -5.76
CA LEU A 248 31.39 18.66 -6.71
C LEU A 248 31.20 20.12 -7.15
N HIS A 249 30.73 20.31 -8.39
CA HIS A 249 30.49 21.58 -9.07
C HIS A 249 31.73 22.46 -9.32
N GLN A 250 32.92 22.03 -8.88
CA GLN A 250 34.18 22.71 -9.22
C GLN A 250 34.53 22.52 -10.70
N THR A 251 35.55 23.24 -11.17
CA THR A 251 36.04 23.19 -12.56
C THR A 251 37.52 22.85 -12.55
N VAL A 252 37.92 21.83 -13.32
CA VAL A 252 39.29 21.32 -13.42
C VAL A 252 39.79 21.44 -14.85
N VAL A 253 41.09 21.67 -15.01
CA VAL A 253 41.77 21.47 -16.30
C VAL A 253 42.89 20.46 -16.10
N LEU A 254 42.83 19.37 -16.88
CA LEU A 254 43.89 18.39 -17.02
C LEU A 254 44.82 18.86 -18.13
N GLU A 255 46.08 19.10 -17.78
CA GLU A 255 47.07 19.62 -18.72
C GLU A 255 47.58 18.55 -19.68
N CYS A 256 47.81 18.92 -20.94
CA CYS A 256 48.68 18.13 -21.81
C CYS A 256 49.33 19.01 -22.87
N VAL A 257 50.63 19.26 -22.70
CA VAL A 257 51.47 20.08 -23.56
C VAL A 257 52.56 19.19 -24.14
N ALA A 258 52.64 19.11 -25.47
CA ALA A 258 53.67 18.34 -26.16
C ALA A 258 54.34 19.13 -27.29
N THR A 259 55.64 18.95 -27.42
CA THR A 259 56.48 19.46 -28.50
C THR A 259 56.80 18.35 -29.50
N GLY A 260 57.04 18.71 -30.77
CA GLY A 260 57.34 17.74 -31.83
C GLY A 260 57.37 18.43 -33.20
N ASN A 261 58.10 17.85 -34.15
CA ASN A 261 58.15 18.31 -35.54
C ASN A 261 57.85 17.13 -36.49
N PRO A 262 56.68 17.10 -37.17
CA PRO A 262 55.61 18.11 -37.17
C PRO A 262 54.81 18.18 -35.86
N LYS A 263 54.10 19.30 -35.64
CA LYS A 263 53.34 19.61 -34.42
C LYS A 263 52.43 18.43 -33.99
N PRO A 264 52.53 17.92 -32.75
CA PRO A 264 51.72 16.80 -32.29
C PRO A 264 50.22 17.11 -32.24
N ILE A 265 49.40 16.10 -32.53
CA ILE A 265 47.95 16.10 -32.29
C ILE A 265 47.71 15.56 -30.88
N ILE A 266 47.05 16.36 -30.04
CA ILE A 266 46.65 15.93 -28.68
C ILE A 266 45.28 15.24 -28.75
N SER A 267 45.16 14.11 -28.05
CA SER A 267 43.92 13.32 -27.92
C SER A 267 43.76 12.83 -26.49
N TRP A 268 42.52 12.78 -26.00
CA TRP A 268 42.19 12.33 -24.64
C TRP A 268 41.31 11.09 -24.66
N SER A 269 41.53 10.20 -23.70
CA SER A 269 40.67 9.05 -23.41
C SER A 269 40.62 8.78 -21.90
N ARG A 270 39.65 7.97 -21.47
CA ARG A 270 39.64 7.38 -20.12
C ARG A 270 40.20 5.97 -20.17
N LEU A 271 40.93 5.57 -19.13
CA LEU A 271 41.48 4.22 -19.00
C LEU A 271 40.38 3.16 -18.79
N ASP A 272 39.24 3.55 -18.21
CA ASP A 272 38.08 2.68 -18.03
C ASP A 272 37.15 2.59 -19.26
N HIS A 273 37.64 3.04 -20.43
CA HIS A 273 36.96 3.08 -21.73
C HIS A 273 35.60 3.80 -21.78
N LYS A 274 35.15 4.44 -20.70
CA LYS A 274 33.94 5.27 -20.70
C LYS A 274 34.15 6.51 -21.58
N SER A 275 33.07 7.03 -22.14
CA SER A 275 33.08 8.30 -22.85
C SER A 275 33.49 9.44 -21.91
N ILE A 276 34.17 10.44 -22.48
CA ILE A 276 34.35 11.75 -21.84
C ILE A 276 33.08 12.56 -22.15
N ASP A 277 32.51 13.21 -21.13
CA ASP A 277 31.23 13.90 -21.19
C ASP A 277 31.28 15.15 -22.08
N VAL A 278 30.74 15.05 -23.31
CA VAL A 278 30.87 16.08 -24.35
C VAL A 278 30.11 17.38 -24.01
N PHE A 279 29.18 17.36 -23.06
CA PHE A 279 28.44 18.57 -22.66
C PHE A 279 29.20 19.42 -21.65
N ASN A 280 29.87 18.77 -20.69
CA ASN A 280 30.57 19.43 -19.58
C ASN A 280 32.09 19.48 -19.76
N THR A 281 32.62 18.86 -20.80
CA THR A 281 34.06 18.88 -21.12
C THR A 281 34.35 19.55 -22.46
N ARG A 282 35.52 20.18 -22.54
CA ARG A 282 36.05 20.74 -23.79
C ARG A 282 37.56 20.55 -23.84
N VAL A 283 38.05 20.06 -24.99
CA VAL A 283 39.48 20.17 -25.32
C VAL A 283 39.71 21.58 -25.83
N LEU A 284 40.61 22.32 -25.19
CA LEU A 284 41.02 23.65 -25.62
C LEU A 284 41.88 23.53 -26.88
N GLY A 285 41.94 24.56 -27.74
CA GLY A 285 42.68 24.52 -29.02
C GLY A 285 44.19 24.26 -28.89
N ASN A 286 44.70 24.34 -27.66
CA ASN A 286 46.08 24.06 -27.29
C ASN A 286 46.35 22.62 -26.77
N GLY A 287 45.31 21.80 -26.60
CA GLY A 287 45.38 20.39 -26.19
C GLY A 287 44.93 20.05 -24.77
N ASN A 288 44.74 21.03 -23.87
CA ASN A 288 44.32 20.73 -22.49
C ASN A 288 42.84 20.32 -22.42
N LEU A 289 42.49 19.39 -21.52
CA LEU A 289 41.10 18.96 -21.28
C LEU A 289 40.51 19.71 -20.08
N MET A 290 39.52 20.56 -20.32
CA MET A 290 38.77 21.27 -19.30
C MET A 290 37.45 20.55 -18.99
N ILE A 291 37.15 20.36 -17.71
CA ILE A 291 35.90 19.80 -17.17
C ILE A 291 35.26 20.87 -16.27
N SER A 292 34.12 21.41 -16.70
CA SER A 292 33.27 22.29 -15.88
C SER A 292 32.19 21.48 -15.16
N ASP A 293 31.66 22.01 -14.06
CA ASP A 293 30.58 21.38 -13.26
C ASP A 293 30.85 19.90 -12.92
N ILE A 294 31.86 19.66 -12.08
CA ILE A 294 32.32 18.31 -11.79
C ILE A 294 31.28 17.51 -10.99
N ARG A 295 31.01 16.30 -11.48
CA ARG A 295 30.06 15.32 -10.93
C ARG A 295 30.77 13.99 -10.67
N LEU A 296 30.19 13.14 -9.83
CA LEU A 296 30.75 11.82 -9.49
C LEU A 296 31.14 10.98 -10.73
N GLN A 297 30.37 11.07 -11.81
CA GLN A 297 30.64 10.37 -13.08
C GLN A 297 31.99 10.75 -13.75
N HIS A 298 32.51 11.94 -13.46
CA HIS A 298 33.77 12.42 -14.04
C HIS A 298 34.99 11.82 -13.33
N ALA A 299 34.85 11.18 -12.16
CA ALA A 299 35.94 10.47 -11.50
C ALA A 299 36.48 9.31 -12.36
N GLY A 300 37.80 9.10 -12.31
CA GLY A 300 38.49 8.05 -13.07
C GLY A 300 39.91 8.45 -13.50
N VAL A 301 40.57 7.56 -14.25
CA VAL A 301 41.92 7.81 -14.81
C VAL A 301 41.80 8.32 -16.23
N TYR A 302 42.36 9.52 -16.47
CA TYR A 302 42.42 10.18 -17.77
C TYR A 302 43.80 9.98 -18.39
N VAL A 303 43.82 9.72 -19.69
CA VAL A 303 45.02 9.51 -20.51
C VAL A 303 45.06 10.61 -21.55
N CYS A 304 46.13 11.40 -21.55
CA CYS A 304 46.50 12.17 -22.72
C CYS A 304 47.40 11.34 -23.63
N ARG A 305 47.20 11.45 -24.94
CA ARG A 305 48.07 10.91 -25.98
C ARG A 305 48.42 12.00 -27.00
N ALA A 306 49.71 12.29 -27.15
CA ALA A 306 50.26 13.17 -28.18
C ALA A 306 50.76 12.32 -29.35
N THR A 307 50.20 12.50 -30.55
CA THR A 307 50.49 11.67 -31.75
C THR A 307 51.07 12.52 -32.88
N THR A 308 52.07 12.01 -33.59
CA THR A 308 52.64 12.69 -34.77
C THR A 308 51.63 12.65 -35.93
N PRO A 309 51.29 13.78 -36.57
CA PRO A 309 50.50 13.78 -37.80
C PRO A 309 50.99 12.74 -38.83
N GLY A 310 50.06 11.94 -39.36
CA GLY A 310 50.35 10.97 -40.43
C GLY A 310 51.14 9.71 -40.05
N THR A 311 51.50 9.51 -38.77
CA THR A 311 52.24 8.29 -38.35
C THR A 311 51.58 7.58 -37.16
N ARG A 312 52.14 6.44 -36.75
CA ARG A 312 51.74 5.71 -35.53
C ARG A 312 52.53 6.11 -34.28
N ASN A 313 53.47 7.06 -34.38
CA ASN A 313 54.32 7.45 -33.26
C ASN A 313 53.57 8.37 -32.29
N PHE A 314 53.51 7.99 -31.01
CA PHE A 314 52.88 8.75 -29.95
C PHE A 314 53.61 8.64 -28.61
N THR A 315 53.35 9.59 -27.71
CA THR A 315 53.64 9.49 -26.28
C THR A 315 52.36 9.68 -25.46
N VAL A 316 52.35 9.18 -24.23
CA VAL A 316 51.19 9.23 -23.32
C VAL A 316 51.59 9.71 -21.92
N ALA A 317 50.64 10.34 -21.23
CA ALA A 317 50.73 10.68 -19.81
C ALA A 317 49.34 10.51 -19.17
N MET A 318 49.29 10.11 -17.89
CA MET A 318 48.05 9.69 -17.22
C MET A 318 47.90 10.32 -15.84
N ALA A 319 46.65 10.54 -15.40
CA ALA A 319 46.34 11.02 -14.06
C ALA A 319 44.96 10.56 -13.57
N THR A 320 44.81 10.45 -12.25
CA THR A 320 43.54 10.17 -11.58
C THR A 320 42.83 11.46 -11.20
N LEU A 321 41.55 11.57 -11.56
CA LEU A 321 40.62 12.57 -11.04
C LEU A 321 39.76 11.92 -9.94
N THR A 322 39.89 12.38 -8.70
CA THR A 322 39.11 11.96 -7.54
C THR A 322 38.10 13.04 -7.20
N VAL A 323 36.81 12.69 -7.19
CA VAL A 323 35.71 13.61 -6.88
C VAL A 323 35.22 13.33 -5.45
N LEU A 324 35.30 14.35 -4.60
CA LEU A 324 34.80 14.33 -3.23
C LEU A 324 33.36 14.85 -3.18
N ALA A 325 32.56 14.31 -2.27
CA ALA A 325 31.14 14.63 -2.12
C ALA A 325 30.70 14.62 -0.64
N PRO A 326 29.81 15.56 -0.23
CA PRO A 326 29.23 15.58 1.11
C PRO A 326 28.35 14.34 1.36
N PRO A 327 28.00 14.03 2.62
CA PRO A 327 27.19 12.86 2.93
C PRO A 327 25.73 13.02 2.50
N SER A 328 25.09 11.94 2.05
CA SER A 328 23.68 11.88 1.67
C SER A 328 23.04 10.60 2.22
N PHE A 329 21.82 10.69 2.74
CA PHE A 329 21.13 9.52 3.31
C PHE A 329 20.58 8.60 2.22
N VAL A 330 20.80 7.30 2.41
CA VAL A 330 20.20 6.19 1.64
C VAL A 330 19.03 5.59 2.42
N GLU A 331 19.16 5.49 3.74
CA GLU A 331 18.11 5.05 4.67
C GLU A 331 18.11 6.01 5.87
N TRP A 332 16.93 6.36 6.37
CA TRP A 332 16.75 7.32 7.47
C TRP A 332 15.91 6.71 8.60
N PRO A 333 16.06 7.21 9.85
CA PRO A 333 15.27 6.69 10.96
C PRO A 333 13.80 7.09 10.84
N GLU A 334 12.89 6.13 11.04
CA GLU A 334 11.46 6.38 11.18
C GLU A 334 11.06 6.57 12.65
N SER A 335 10.05 7.41 12.92
CA SER A 335 9.49 7.57 14.27
C SER A 335 8.83 6.28 14.77
N LEU A 336 9.16 5.87 16.00
CA LEU A 336 8.72 4.63 16.61
C LEU A 336 7.82 4.90 17.82
N THR A 337 6.74 4.12 17.94
CA THR A 337 5.92 4.03 19.16
C THR A 337 6.12 2.65 19.76
N ARG A 338 6.49 2.56 21.05
CA ARG A 338 6.82 1.29 21.73
C ARG A 338 6.39 1.30 23.20
N PRO A 339 5.94 0.16 23.76
CA PRO A 339 5.65 0.06 25.18
C PRO A 339 6.93 0.11 26.03
N ARG A 340 6.77 0.53 27.30
CA ARG A 340 7.78 0.34 28.36
C ARG A 340 8.31 -1.11 28.37
N ALA A 341 9.59 -1.27 28.72
CA ALA A 341 10.37 -2.51 28.70
C ALA A 341 10.58 -3.18 27.32
N GLY A 342 9.93 -2.71 26.25
CA GLY A 342 10.16 -3.18 24.88
C GLY A 342 11.54 -2.78 24.30
N THR A 343 11.73 -3.05 23.00
CA THR A 343 12.93 -2.66 22.25
C THR A 343 12.59 -1.77 21.06
N ALA A 344 13.30 -0.64 20.93
CA ALA A 344 13.29 0.23 19.75
C ALA A 344 14.54 -0.06 18.90
N ARG A 345 14.39 0.05 17.57
CA ARG A 345 15.47 -0.16 16.59
C ARG A 345 15.34 0.87 15.48
N PHE A 346 16.16 1.91 15.53
CA PHE A 346 16.28 2.87 14.44
C PHE A 346 17.36 2.42 13.47
N VAL A 347 17.14 2.62 12.18
CA VAL A 347 18.13 2.38 11.11
C VAL A 347 18.47 3.72 10.47
N CYS A 348 19.69 3.87 9.98
CA CYS A 348 20.17 5.06 9.28
C CYS A 348 21.43 4.73 8.50
N GLN A 349 21.46 4.99 7.20
CA GLN A 349 22.61 4.76 6.33
C GLN A 349 22.83 5.98 5.44
N ALA A 350 24.09 6.39 5.29
CA ALA A 350 24.49 7.47 4.41
C ALA A 350 25.74 7.10 3.59
N GLU A 351 25.82 7.65 2.39
CA GLU A 351 26.95 7.53 1.47
C GLU A 351 27.59 8.91 1.24
N GLY A 352 28.84 8.93 0.80
CA GLY A 352 29.63 10.15 0.59
C GLY A 352 31.09 9.80 0.29
N ILE A 353 31.87 10.79 -0.18
CA ILE A 353 33.29 10.57 -0.51
C ILE A 353 34.14 11.68 0.15
N PRO A 354 34.92 11.37 1.21
CA PRO A 354 35.13 10.05 1.83
C PRO A 354 33.89 9.50 2.54
N SER A 355 33.87 8.20 2.82
CA SER A 355 32.75 7.52 3.50
C SER A 355 32.40 8.19 4.84
N PRO A 356 31.11 8.48 5.12
CA PRO A 356 30.74 9.26 6.29
C PRO A 356 30.83 8.48 7.60
N LYS A 357 31.19 9.19 8.66
CA LYS A 357 31.12 8.71 10.03
C LYS A 357 29.71 8.93 10.57
N MET A 358 29.03 7.84 10.89
CA MET A 358 27.69 7.87 11.47
C MET A 358 27.75 8.08 12.99
N SER A 359 26.81 8.85 13.54
CA SER A 359 26.61 8.98 15.00
C SER A 359 25.18 9.40 15.35
N TRP A 360 24.76 9.09 16.57
CA TRP A 360 23.39 9.37 17.04
C TRP A 360 23.36 10.44 18.13
N LEU A 361 22.24 11.15 18.19
CA LEU A 361 21.90 12.13 19.21
C LEU A 361 20.51 11.83 19.80
N LYS A 362 20.28 12.21 21.05
CA LYS A 362 18.98 12.20 21.75
C LYS A 362 18.74 13.62 22.28
N ASN A 363 17.63 14.24 21.89
CA ASN A 363 17.29 15.65 22.17
C ASN A 363 18.50 16.59 21.92
N GLY A 364 19.06 16.54 20.71
CA GLY A 364 20.19 17.37 20.27
C GLY A 364 21.55 17.09 20.93
N ARG A 365 21.64 16.11 21.86
CA ARG A 365 22.90 15.73 22.54
C ARG A 365 23.40 14.38 22.03
N LYS A 366 24.69 14.28 21.71
CA LYS A 366 25.31 13.04 21.25
C LYS A 366 25.18 11.92 22.29
N ILE A 367 24.80 10.72 21.86
CA ILE A 367 24.69 9.53 22.72
C ILE A 367 25.84 8.55 22.48
N HIS A 368 26.08 7.70 23.47
CA HIS A 368 27.12 6.67 23.50
C HIS A 368 26.50 5.31 23.83
N SER A 369 27.13 4.23 23.38
CA SER A 369 26.68 2.87 23.73
C SER A 369 26.85 2.60 25.22
N ASN A 370 25.91 1.86 25.80
CA ASN A 370 25.95 1.35 27.17
C ASN A 370 25.30 -0.06 27.20
N GLY A 371 25.08 -0.65 28.38
CA GLY A 371 24.50 -1.99 28.48
C GLY A 371 23.12 -2.15 27.83
N ARG A 372 22.35 -1.05 27.74
CA ARG A 372 20.95 -1.01 27.29
C ARG A 372 20.79 -0.42 25.87
N ILE A 373 21.60 0.59 25.54
CA ILE A 373 21.65 1.28 24.24
C ILE A 373 22.87 0.77 23.47
N LYS A 374 22.65 0.09 22.33
CA LYS A 374 23.71 -0.44 21.47
C LYS A 374 23.69 0.27 20.12
N MET A 375 24.78 0.96 19.78
CA MET A 375 24.99 1.56 18.47
C MET A 375 25.87 0.68 17.58
N TYR A 376 25.46 0.55 16.32
CA TYR A 376 26.16 -0.09 15.21
C TYR A 376 26.23 0.92 14.05
N ASN A 377 27.12 0.71 13.06
CA ASN A 377 27.38 1.68 11.99
C ASN A 377 26.13 2.26 11.32
N SER A 378 25.09 1.45 11.10
CA SER A 378 23.79 1.90 10.55
C SER A 378 22.58 1.73 11.47
N LYS A 379 22.74 1.34 12.75
CA LYS A 379 21.61 0.97 13.62
C LYS A 379 21.77 1.45 15.08
N LEU A 380 20.70 1.99 15.65
CA LEU A 380 20.58 2.32 17.07
C LEU A 380 19.52 1.40 17.69
N VAL A 381 19.95 0.53 18.62
CA VAL A 381 19.08 -0.39 19.35
C VAL A 381 18.97 0.05 20.81
N ILE A 382 17.74 0.23 21.28
CA ILE A 382 17.43 0.61 22.66
C ILE A 382 16.57 -0.51 23.24
N ASN A 383 17.14 -1.33 24.12
CA ASN A 383 16.40 -2.37 24.83
C ASN A 383 15.78 -1.82 26.11
N GLN A 384 14.86 -2.56 26.73
CA GLN A 384 14.28 -2.25 28.04
C GLN A 384 13.86 -0.77 28.14
N ILE A 385 13.02 -0.31 27.22
CA ILE A 385 12.61 1.10 27.11
C ILE A 385 12.07 1.63 28.45
N ILE A 386 12.56 2.79 28.86
CA ILE A 386 12.09 3.54 30.04
C ILE A 386 11.42 4.85 29.59
N PRO A 387 10.54 5.48 30.39
CA PRO A 387 9.84 6.71 30.01
C PRO A 387 10.77 7.84 29.55
N GLU A 388 11.97 7.91 30.13
CA GLU A 388 13.01 8.89 29.81
C GLU A 388 13.63 8.68 28.41
N ASP A 389 13.28 7.61 27.70
CA ASP A 389 13.57 7.41 26.27
C ASP A 389 12.56 8.04 25.32
N ASP A 390 11.45 8.60 25.80
CA ASP A 390 10.62 9.49 25.00
C ASP A 390 11.44 10.74 24.62
N ALA A 391 11.79 10.84 23.34
CA ALA A 391 12.75 11.82 22.85
C ALA A 391 12.76 11.90 21.32
N ILE A 392 13.27 13.02 20.80
CA ILE A 392 13.69 13.13 19.40
C ILE A 392 15.11 12.56 19.29
N TYR A 393 15.27 11.50 18.53
CA TYR A 393 16.56 10.95 18.14
C TYR A 393 16.97 11.52 16.78
N GLN A 394 18.24 11.87 16.63
CA GLN A 394 18.81 12.30 15.35
C GLN A 394 19.97 11.38 14.96
N CYS A 395 20.04 11.05 13.68
CA CYS A 395 21.20 10.43 13.05
C CYS A 395 21.99 11.52 12.32
N MET A 396 23.29 11.59 12.55
CA MET A 396 24.22 12.51 11.90
C MET A 396 25.28 11.74 11.12
N ALA A 397 25.41 12.06 9.83
CA ALA A 397 26.45 11.55 8.94
C ALA A 397 27.44 12.69 8.62
N GLU A 398 28.74 12.46 8.81
CA GLU A 398 29.76 13.52 8.68
C GLU A 398 31.01 13.02 7.95
N ASN A 399 31.51 13.78 6.97
CA ASN A 399 32.80 13.56 6.31
C ASN A 399 33.56 14.90 6.13
N SER A 400 34.71 14.88 5.46
CA SER A 400 35.53 16.07 5.20
C SER A 400 34.93 17.08 4.21
N GLN A 401 33.71 16.84 3.69
CA GLN A 401 33.00 17.70 2.74
C GLN A 401 31.66 18.22 3.30
N GLY A 402 31.25 17.80 4.50
CA GLY A 402 30.05 18.31 5.16
C GLY A 402 29.42 17.34 6.16
N SER A 403 28.27 17.73 6.70
CA SER A 403 27.45 16.90 7.58
C SER A 403 25.97 17.05 7.25
N VAL A 404 25.22 15.96 7.32
CA VAL A 404 23.74 15.97 7.23
C VAL A 404 23.14 15.28 8.44
N LEU A 405 21.92 15.70 8.82
CA LEU A 405 21.15 15.09 9.90
C LEU A 405 19.78 14.65 9.42
N SER A 406 19.31 13.52 9.95
CA SER A 406 17.92 13.04 9.85
C SER A 406 17.43 12.66 11.25
N ARG A 407 16.12 12.46 11.43
CA ARG A 407 15.46 12.45 12.74
C ARG A 407 14.29 11.49 12.83
N ALA A 408 14.04 11.00 14.04
CA ALA A 408 12.87 10.22 14.40
C ALA A 408 12.47 10.51 15.86
N ARG A 409 11.18 10.43 16.17
CA ARG A 409 10.69 10.46 17.55
C ARG A 409 10.55 9.04 18.08
N LEU A 410 11.05 8.77 19.29
CA LEU A 410 10.59 7.64 20.10
C LEU A 410 9.44 8.14 20.97
N THR A 411 8.28 7.50 20.87
CA THR A 411 7.16 7.71 21.81
C THR A 411 7.02 6.46 22.68
N VAL A 412 7.05 6.65 24.01
CA VAL A 412 7.00 5.54 24.98
C VAL A 412 5.58 5.41 25.52
N VAL A 413 4.92 4.30 25.19
CA VAL A 413 3.54 4.01 25.62
C VAL A 413 3.54 3.41 27.02
N MET A 414 2.80 4.06 27.91
CA MET A 414 2.51 3.63 29.27
C MET A 414 1.20 2.81 29.31
N SER A 415 0.96 2.09 30.41
CA SER A 415 -0.30 1.38 30.62
C SER A 415 -1.51 2.32 30.70
N GLU A 416 -1.29 3.54 31.21
CA GLU A 416 -2.28 4.61 31.40
C GLU A 416 -2.73 5.29 30.09
N ASP A 417 -1.95 5.15 29.01
CA ASP A 417 -2.30 5.71 27.69
C ASP A 417 -3.42 4.92 26.98
N ARG A 418 -3.72 3.70 27.46
CA ARG A 418 -4.74 2.79 26.91
C ARG A 418 -6.17 3.28 27.20
N PRO A 419 -7.20 2.77 26.50
CA PRO A 419 -8.58 3.01 26.90
C PRO A 419 -8.87 2.23 28.18
N SER A 420 -9.80 2.71 29.02
CA SER A 420 -10.42 1.83 30.00
C SER A 420 -11.18 0.71 29.27
N ALA A 421 -11.60 -0.33 30.00
CA ALA A 421 -12.62 -1.23 29.46
C ALA A 421 -13.88 -0.42 29.07
N PRO A 422 -14.62 -0.87 28.04
CA PRO A 422 -16.05 -0.56 27.89
C PRO A 422 -16.80 -0.99 29.16
N TYR A 423 -17.87 -0.28 29.50
CA TYR A 423 -18.68 -0.55 30.70
C TYR A 423 -20.16 -0.63 30.34
N ASN A 424 -21.02 -0.96 31.32
CA ASN A 424 -22.47 -1.06 31.13
C ASN A 424 -22.86 -1.99 29.96
N VAL A 425 -22.15 -3.11 29.84
CA VAL A 425 -22.46 -4.14 28.85
C VAL A 425 -23.81 -4.76 29.19
N HIS A 426 -24.67 -4.87 28.19
CA HIS A 426 -25.98 -5.51 28.30
C HIS A 426 -26.29 -6.33 27.05
N ALA A 427 -27.14 -7.34 27.21
CA ALA A 427 -27.48 -8.31 26.19
C ALA A 427 -29.00 -8.55 26.20
N GLU A 428 -29.64 -8.48 25.04
CA GLU A 428 -31.08 -8.67 24.86
C GLU A 428 -31.34 -9.71 23.76
N THR A 429 -32.18 -10.71 24.06
CA THR A 429 -32.50 -11.76 23.08
C THR A 429 -33.47 -11.24 22.02
N MET A 430 -33.08 -11.32 20.75
CA MET A 430 -33.95 -10.92 19.63
C MET A 430 -34.73 -12.09 19.03
N SER A 431 -34.11 -13.29 18.95
CA SER A 431 -34.75 -14.46 18.33
C SER A 431 -34.17 -15.78 18.86
N SER A 432 -34.54 -16.89 18.22
CA SER A 432 -33.91 -18.21 18.42
C SER A 432 -32.46 -18.28 17.90
N SER A 433 -32.00 -17.32 17.10
CA SER A 433 -30.64 -17.33 16.51
C SER A 433 -29.92 -15.99 16.59
N ALA A 434 -30.45 -15.00 17.32
CA ALA A 434 -29.85 -13.67 17.41
C ALA A 434 -30.00 -13.01 18.78
N ILE A 435 -28.92 -12.33 19.21
CA ILE A 435 -28.84 -11.55 20.46
C ILE A 435 -28.26 -10.16 20.12
N LEU A 436 -28.92 -9.11 20.61
CA LEU A 436 -28.42 -7.74 20.59
C LEU A 436 -27.50 -7.53 21.80
N LEU A 437 -26.30 -7.01 21.56
CA LEU A 437 -25.41 -6.48 22.58
C LEU A 437 -25.35 -4.96 22.47
N ALA A 438 -25.19 -4.29 23.62
CA ALA A 438 -24.85 -2.88 23.68
C ALA A 438 -23.97 -2.58 24.90
N TRP A 439 -23.22 -1.48 24.83
CA TRP A 439 -22.25 -1.06 25.85
C TRP A 439 -22.06 0.46 25.83
N ASP A 440 -21.48 1.00 26.91
CA ASP A 440 -20.99 2.36 26.97
C ASP A 440 -19.50 2.45 26.58
N ARG A 441 -19.11 3.59 25.98
CA ARG A 441 -17.73 3.85 25.59
C ARG A 441 -16.80 3.95 26.82
N PRO A 442 -15.50 3.62 26.70
CA PRO A 442 -14.52 3.79 27.78
C PRO A 442 -14.58 5.15 28.49
N LEU A 443 -14.39 5.17 29.81
CA LEU A 443 -14.34 6.39 30.62
C LEU A 443 -13.05 7.21 30.35
N TYR A 444 -11.95 6.53 30.04
CA TYR A 444 -10.64 7.14 29.79
C TYR A 444 -10.14 6.82 28.38
N ASN A 445 -9.50 7.80 27.72
CA ASN A 445 -9.02 7.75 26.33
C ASN A 445 -10.09 7.37 25.27
N SER A 446 -11.37 7.60 25.59
CA SER A 446 -12.55 7.32 24.76
C SER A 446 -12.48 7.96 23.36
N ASP A 447 -11.94 9.18 23.31
CA ASP A 447 -11.72 10.01 22.12
C ASP A 447 -10.77 9.39 21.10
N LYS A 448 -9.92 8.44 21.54
CA LYS A 448 -8.87 7.80 20.75
C LYS A 448 -9.20 6.35 20.36
N VAL A 449 -10.36 5.84 20.79
CA VAL A 449 -10.85 4.51 20.40
C VAL A 449 -11.19 4.55 18.91
N ILE A 450 -10.68 3.58 18.14
CA ILE A 450 -10.90 3.43 16.70
C ILE A 450 -11.77 2.23 16.33
N ALA A 451 -11.92 1.26 17.26
CA ALA A 451 -12.71 0.06 17.07
C ALA A 451 -13.08 -0.57 18.42
N TYR A 452 -14.09 -1.44 18.41
CA TYR A 452 -14.39 -2.40 19.47
C TYR A 452 -14.19 -3.83 18.94
N SER A 453 -13.89 -4.77 19.81
CA SER A 453 -14.02 -6.21 19.54
C SER A 453 -15.03 -6.78 20.51
N VAL A 454 -16.09 -7.37 19.98
CA VAL A 454 -17.10 -8.14 20.70
C VAL A 454 -16.66 -9.60 20.68
N HIS A 455 -16.49 -10.19 21.86
CA HIS A 455 -16.11 -11.58 22.06
C HIS A 455 -17.30 -12.35 22.59
N TYR A 456 -17.53 -13.56 22.07
CA TYR A 456 -18.64 -14.41 22.47
C TYR A 456 -18.28 -15.90 22.46
N MET A 457 -18.81 -16.65 23.44
CA MET A 457 -18.56 -18.08 23.61
C MET A 457 -19.80 -18.78 24.15
N LYS A 458 -20.04 -20.03 23.76
CA LYS A 458 -21.17 -20.82 24.28
C LYS A 458 -20.89 -21.20 25.74
N ALA A 459 -21.82 -20.93 26.64
CA ALA A 459 -21.62 -21.12 28.08
C ALA A 459 -21.64 -22.62 28.51
N GLU A 460 -22.27 -23.47 27.71
CA GLU A 460 -22.40 -24.91 27.97
C GLU A 460 -21.85 -25.73 26.78
N GLY A 461 -20.58 -26.14 26.88
CA GLY A 461 -19.90 -26.94 25.88
C GLY A 461 -18.56 -27.51 26.38
N LEU A 462 -18.11 -28.62 25.80
CA LEU A 462 -16.79 -29.22 26.11
C LEU A 462 -15.62 -28.46 25.46
N ASN A 463 -15.90 -27.67 24.42
CA ASN A 463 -14.97 -26.74 23.80
C ASN A 463 -15.39 -25.31 24.14
N ASN A 464 -14.60 -24.59 24.94
CA ASN A 464 -14.71 -23.14 25.10
C ASN A 464 -14.13 -22.44 23.87
N GLU A 465 -14.77 -22.62 22.71
CA GLU A 465 -14.43 -21.88 21.50
C GLU A 465 -14.95 -20.44 21.59
N GLU A 466 -14.02 -19.50 21.49
CA GLU A 466 -14.25 -18.07 21.65
C GLU A 466 -14.23 -17.38 20.28
N TYR A 467 -15.40 -16.88 19.86
CA TYR A 467 -15.60 -16.17 18.61
C TYR A 467 -15.46 -14.65 18.85
N GLN A 468 -15.01 -13.91 17.84
CA GLN A 468 -14.80 -12.47 17.95
C GLN A 468 -15.23 -11.70 16.69
N VAL A 469 -15.84 -10.53 16.87
CA VAL A 469 -16.25 -9.60 15.81
C VAL A 469 -15.69 -8.21 16.09
N VAL A 470 -14.97 -7.64 15.13
CA VAL A 470 -14.42 -6.28 15.24
C VAL A 470 -15.33 -5.27 14.53
N ILE A 471 -15.60 -4.17 15.23
CA ILE A 471 -16.63 -3.17 14.93
C ILE A 471 -15.97 -1.78 14.96
N GLY A 472 -16.50 -0.81 14.21
CA GLY A 472 -16.04 0.57 14.26
C GLY A 472 -16.26 1.24 15.64
N ASN A 473 -15.71 2.44 15.82
CA ASN A 473 -15.97 3.29 16.99
C ASN A 473 -17.26 4.13 16.86
N ASP A 474 -17.92 4.08 15.69
CA ASP A 474 -19.13 4.80 15.33
C ASP A 474 -20.37 4.27 16.06
N THR A 475 -20.39 2.98 16.40
CA THR A 475 -21.45 2.32 17.16
C THR A 475 -20.96 1.84 18.53
N THR A 476 -21.90 1.54 19.42
CA THR A 476 -21.66 0.84 20.70
C THR A 476 -22.71 -0.26 20.94
N HIS A 477 -23.19 -0.85 19.85
CA HIS A 477 -24.14 -1.94 19.85
C HIS A 477 -23.88 -2.86 18.65
N TYR A 478 -24.28 -4.13 18.75
CA TYR A 478 -24.08 -5.14 17.72
C TYR A 478 -25.12 -6.25 17.84
N ILE A 479 -25.61 -6.77 16.71
CA ILE A 479 -26.45 -7.97 16.69
C ILE A 479 -25.56 -9.13 16.29
N ILE A 480 -25.42 -10.13 17.17
CA ILE A 480 -24.81 -11.41 16.84
C ILE A 480 -25.91 -12.33 16.34
N ASP A 481 -25.76 -12.84 15.13
CA ASP A 481 -26.64 -13.78 14.44
C ASP A 481 -26.00 -15.19 14.32
N ASP A 482 -26.67 -16.10 13.60
CA ASP A 482 -26.31 -17.52 13.43
C ASP A 482 -26.02 -18.30 14.75
N LEU A 483 -26.61 -17.85 15.87
CA LEU A 483 -26.52 -18.54 17.16
C LEU A 483 -27.39 -19.81 17.23
N GLU A 484 -26.99 -20.77 18.07
CA GLU A 484 -27.80 -21.97 18.34
C GLU A 484 -29.03 -21.61 19.20
N PRO A 485 -30.23 -22.10 18.85
CA PRO A 485 -31.43 -21.95 19.69
C PRO A 485 -31.36 -22.62 21.06
N ALA A 486 -32.15 -22.09 21.98
CA ALA A 486 -32.24 -22.52 23.38
C ALA A 486 -30.87 -22.69 24.08
N SER A 487 -29.86 -21.92 23.68
CA SER A 487 -28.48 -22.00 24.16
C SER A 487 -28.07 -20.71 24.88
N ASN A 488 -27.27 -20.86 25.94
CA ASN A 488 -26.68 -19.74 26.70
C ASN A 488 -25.31 -19.36 26.11
N TYR A 489 -25.07 -18.06 25.96
CA TYR A 489 -23.82 -17.49 25.46
C TYR A 489 -23.28 -16.43 26.43
N THR A 490 -21.96 -16.41 26.62
CA THR A 490 -21.23 -15.42 27.41
C THR A 490 -20.53 -14.43 26.48
N PHE A 491 -20.57 -13.15 26.82
CA PHE A 491 -20.11 -12.02 26.01
C PHE A 491 -19.18 -11.10 26.81
N TYR A 492 -18.20 -10.49 26.14
CA TYR A 492 -17.43 -9.35 26.65
C TYR A 492 -16.92 -8.45 25.51
N ILE A 493 -16.54 -7.20 25.78
CA ILE A 493 -16.08 -6.23 24.77
C ILE A 493 -14.72 -5.64 25.15
N VAL A 494 -13.87 -5.44 24.15
CA VAL A 494 -12.54 -4.81 24.24
C VAL A 494 -12.50 -3.59 23.34
N ALA A 495 -12.05 -2.44 23.86
CA ALA A 495 -11.81 -1.23 23.07
C ALA A 495 -10.40 -1.20 22.48
N TYR A 496 -10.26 -0.77 21.23
CA TYR A 496 -8.98 -0.66 20.52
C TYR A 496 -8.67 0.79 20.16
N MET A 497 -7.43 1.21 20.40
CA MET A 497 -6.86 2.49 19.96
C MET A 497 -5.53 2.24 19.21
N PRO A 498 -4.96 3.22 18.48
CA PRO A 498 -3.75 3.01 17.66
C PRO A 498 -2.50 2.51 18.41
N MET A 499 -2.48 2.60 19.75
CA MET A 499 -1.36 2.19 20.60
C MET A 499 -1.63 0.93 21.46
N GLY A 500 -2.84 0.34 21.41
CA GLY A 500 -3.15 -0.90 22.12
C GLY A 500 -4.65 -1.16 22.32
N ALA A 501 -4.93 -2.30 22.95
CA ALA A 501 -6.27 -2.67 23.43
C ALA A 501 -6.44 -2.29 24.92
N SER A 502 -7.69 -2.07 25.34
CA SER A 502 -8.11 -1.95 26.73
C SER A 502 -7.96 -3.28 27.49
N GLN A 503 -8.38 -3.29 28.76
CA GLN A 503 -8.79 -4.53 29.42
C GLN A 503 -10.15 -5.00 28.88
N MET A 504 -10.52 -6.24 29.18
CA MET A 504 -11.86 -6.79 28.93
C MET A 504 -12.90 -6.02 29.76
N SER A 505 -14.12 -5.88 29.24
CA SER A 505 -15.28 -5.51 30.05
C SER A 505 -15.64 -6.61 31.05
N ASP A 506 -16.58 -6.31 31.94
CA ASP A 506 -17.33 -7.36 32.65
C ASP A 506 -18.00 -8.30 31.65
N HIS A 507 -18.19 -9.57 32.07
CA HIS A 507 -18.86 -10.59 31.27
C HIS A 507 -20.38 -10.54 31.46
N VAL A 508 -21.13 -10.75 30.38
CA VAL A 508 -22.61 -10.85 30.40
C VAL A 508 -23.04 -12.18 29.77
N THR A 509 -24.06 -12.82 30.32
CA THR A 509 -24.62 -14.08 29.80
C THR A 509 -26.06 -13.88 29.33
N GLN A 510 -26.41 -14.40 28.15
CA GLN A 510 -27.78 -14.32 27.62
C GLN A 510 -28.16 -15.56 26.79
N ASN A 511 -29.41 -15.99 26.92
CA ASN A 511 -29.94 -17.17 26.22
C ASN A 511 -30.67 -16.79 24.93
N THR A 512 -30.49 -17.56 23.86
CA THR A 512 -31.36 -17.52 22.67
C THR A 512 -32.74 -18.10 22.98
N LEU A 513 -33.77 -17.71 22.21
CA LEU A 513 -35.12 -18.29 22.35
C LEU A 513 -35.16 -19.76 21.92
N GLU A 514 -36.22 -20.46 22.33
CA GLU A 514 -36.60 -21.74 21.72
C GLU A 514 -37.01 -21.55 20.25
N ASP A 515 -37.00 -22.65 19.49
CA ASP A 515 -37.49 -22.75 18.12
C ASP A 515 -38.21 -24.11 17.92
N VAL A 516 -38.78 -24.36 16.74
CA VAL A 516 -39.38 -25.66 16.40
C VAL A 516 -38.31 -26.74 16.15
N PRO A 517 -38.58 -28.03 16.43
CA PRO A 517 -37.63 -29.12 16.18
C PRO A 517 -37.24 -29.26 14.71
N LEU A 518 -35.93 -29.37 14.45
CA LEU A 518 -35.32 -29.45 13.11
C LEU A 518 -35.38 -30.86 12.48
N ARG A 519 -35.88 -31.86 13.20
CA ARG A 519 -36.02 -33.26 12.74
C ARG A 519 -37.15 -33.96 13.51
N PRO A 520 -37.99 -34.78 12.85
CA PRO A 520 -38.95 -35.64 13.53
C PRO A 520 -38.29 -36.76 14.35
N PRO A 521 -38.97 -37.33 15.35
CA PRO A 521 -38.58 -38.61 15.95
C PRO A 521 -38.54 -39.76 14.92
N GLU A 522 -37.70 -40.75 15.17
CA GLU A 522 -37.65 -42.00 14.40
C GLU A 522 -38.57 -43.04 15.10
N ILE A 523 -39.50 -43.66 14.33
CA ILE A 523 -40.56 -44.53 14.86
C ILE A 523 -40.36 -46.01 14.55
N SER A 524 -40.80 -46.84 15.50
CA SER A 524 -41.01 -48.28 15.41
C SER A 524 -42.51 -48.59 15.49
N LEU A 525 -42.96 -49.60 14.75
CA LEU A 525 -44.34 -50.08 14.69
C LEU A 525 -44.36 -51.60 14.88
N THR A 526 -45.15 -52.10 15.83
CA THR A 526 -45.10 -53.50 16.29
C THR A 526 -46.52 -54.05 16.48
N SER A 527 -46.90 -55.08 15.73
CA SER A 527 -48.25 -55.67 15.83
C SER A 527 -48.41 -56.52 17.09
N ARG A 528 -49.21 -56.04 18.05
CA ARG A 528 -49.57 -56.79 19.28
C ARG A 528 -50.69 -57.79 19.02
N SER A 529 -51.60 -57.50 18.09
CA SER A 529 -52.72 -58.37 17.71
C SER A 529 -53.17 -58.10 16.25
N PRO A 530 -54.14 -58.84 15.69
CA PRO A 530 -54.79 -58.50 14.42
C PRO A 530 -55.51 -57.13 14.40
N THR A 531 -55.76 -56.52 15.56
CA THR A 531 -56.43 -55.21 15.69
C THR A 531 -55.56 -54.12 16.30
N ASP A 532 -54.36 -54.40 16.82
CA ASP A 532 -53.64 -53.44 17.66
C ASP A 532 -52.14 -53.32 17.29
N ILE A 533 -51.66 -52.07 17.12
CA ILE A 533 -50.28 -51.72 16.79
C ILE A 533 -49.69 -50.88 17.93
N LEU A 534 -48.62 -51.38 18.56
CA LEU A 534 -47.77 -50.59 19.45
C LEU A 534 -46.82 -49.72 18.61
N ILE A 535 -46.66 -48.46 19.01
CA ILE A 535 -45.83 -47.46 18.36
C ILE A 535 -44.85 -46.94 19.40
N SER A 536 -43.55 -46.88 19.09
CA SER A 536 -42.54 -46.30 19.97
C SER A 536 -41.53 -45.42 19.22
N TRP A 537 -40.89 -44.49 19.92
CA TRP A 537 -39.94 -43.53 19.35
C TRP A 537 -38.89 -43.04 20.35
N LEU A 538 -37.69 -42.80 19.85
CA LEU A 538 -36.60 -42.25 20.66
C LEU A 538 -36.75 -40.72 20.87
N PRO A 539 -36.26 -40.16 21.99
CA PRO A 539 -36.22 -38.71 22.21
C PRO A 539 -35.37 -37.99 21.15
N ILE A 540 -35.78 -36.79 20.74
CA ILE A 540 -35.02 -35.99 19.77
C ILE A 540 -33.64 -35.59 20.36
N PRO A 541 -32.52 -35.88 19.66
CA PRO A 541 -31.18 -35.47 20.08
C PRO A 541 -31.09 -33.96 20.29
N ALA A 542 -30.42 -33.51 21.35
CA ALA A 542 -30.41 -32.10 21.80
C ALA A 542 -30.17 -31.09 20.65
N ARG A 543 -29.15 -31.33 19.81
CA ARG A 543 -28.78 -30.50 18.64
C ARG A 543 -29.87 -30.30 17.58
N TYR A 544 -30.91 -31.14 17.54
CA TYR A 544 -32.05 -30.99 16.61
C TYR A 544 -33.34 -30.55 17.33
N ARG A 545 -33.32 -30.51 18.67
CA ARG A 545 -34.49 -30.25 19.50
C ARG A 545 -34.90 -28.77 19.49
N ARG A 546 -33.92 -27.86 19.45
CA ARG A 546 -34.05 -26.37 19.43
C ARG A 546 -34.92 -25.76 20.55
N GLY A 547 -35.31 -26.53 21.56
CA GLY A 547 -36.15 -26.11 22.67
C GLY A 547 -36.55 -27.30 23.55
N GLN A 548 -37.57 -27.14 24.40
CA GLN A 548 -38.15 -28.22 25.20
C GLN A 548 -39.30 -28.86 24.41
N VAL A 549 -39.23 -30.17 24.12
CA VAL A 549 -40.37 -30.88 23.52
C VAL A 549 -41.49 -30.97 24.54
N VAL A 550 -42.65 -30.39 24.23
CA VAL A 550 -43.84 -30.37 25.09
C VAL A 550 -44.92 -31.33 24.61
N LEU A 551 -44.91 -31.69 23.33
CA LEU A 551 -45.95 -32.51 22.69
C LEU A 551 -45.36 -33.39 21.57
N TYR A 552 -45.93 -34.58 21.40
CA TYR A 552 -45.88 -35.35 20.18
C TYR A 552 -47.27 -35.44 19.55
N ARG A 553 -47.38 -35.10 18.26
CA ARG A 553 -48.60 -35.29 17.45
C ARG A 553 -48.42 -36.52 16.57
N LEU A 554 -49.10 -37.60 16.93
CA LEU A 554 -49.22 -38.80 16.11
C LEU A 554 -50.29 -38.59 15.04
N SER A 555 -50.07 -39.09 13.83
CA SER A 555 -51.06 -39.09 12.75
C SER A 555 -51.08 -40.45 12.07
N PHE A 556 -52.27 -41.03 11.89
CA PHE A 556 -52.42 -42.34 11.27
C PHE A 556 -53.66 -42.42 10.36
N ARG A 557 -53.64 -43.32 9.38
CA ARG A 557 -54.78 -43.62 8.50
C ARG A 557 -54.69 -45.03 7.94
N LEU A 558 -55.82 -45.59 7.52
CA LEU A 558 -55.81 -46.76 6.64
C LEU A 558 -55.27 -46.34 5.26
N SER A 559 -54.43 -47.15 4.63
CA SER A 559 -53.77 -46.81 3.36
C SER A 559 -54.74 -46.62 2.18
N THR A 560 -55.92 -47.22 2.25
CA THR A 560 -57.02 -47.04 1.28
C THR A 560 -57.95 -45.85 1.58
N GLU A 561 -57.77 -45.17 2.72
CA GLU A 561 -58.59 -44.04 3.16
C GLU A 561 -57.74 -42.75 3.20
N ASN A 562 -58.31 -41.61 2.80
CA ASN A 562 -57.60 -40.31 2.85
C ASN A 562 -57.86 -39.52 4.15
N SER A 563 -58.76 -39.99 5.01
CA SER A 563 -59.02 -39.43 6.34
C SER A 563 -57.86 -39.73 7.30
N ILE A 564 -57.12 -38.70 7.70
CA ILE A 564 -56.08 -38.78 8.72
C ILE A 564 -56.71 -38.63 10.10
N GLN A 565 -56.52 -39.63 10.95
CA GLN A 565 -56.75 -39.52 12.39
C GLN A 565 -55.51 -38.93 13.06
N VAL A 566 -55.71 -38.12 14.09
CA VAL A 566 -54.63 -37.39 14.79
C VAL A 566 -54.82 -37.55 16.29
N LEU A 567 -53.73 -37.84 16.99
CA LEU A 567 -53.68 -37.93 18.44
C LEU A 567 -52.54 -37.06 18.96
N GLU A 568 -52.76 -36.40 20.10
CA GLU A 568 -51.78 -35.54 20.75
C GLU A 568 -51.39 -36.13 22.10
N LEU A 569 -50.08 -36.29 22.30
CA LEU A 569 -49.47 -37.01 23.41
C LEU A 569 -48.44 -36.11 24.11
N PRO A 570 -48.29 -36.17 25.45
CA PRO A 570 -47.31 -35.36 26.17
C PRO A 570 -45.87 -35.58 25.66
N GLY A 571 -45.03 -34.54 25.67
CA GLY A 571 -43.62 -34.62 25.24
C GLY A 571 -42.72 -35.55 26.06
N THR A 572 -43.23 -36.11 27.15
CA THR A 572 -42.60 -37.16 27.97
C THR A 572 -43.03 -38.59 27.58
N THR A 573 -43.89 -38.75 26.58
CA THR A 573 -44.28 -40.07 26.06
C THR A 573 -43.33 -40.53 24.97
N HIS A 574 -43.01 -41.82 24.99
CA HIS A 574 -42.11 -42.48 24.03
C HIS A 574 -42.74 -43.72 23.39
N GLU A 575 -43.98 -44.05 23.77
CA GLU A 575 -44.77 -45.12 23.18
C GLU A 575 -46.28 -44.85 23.27
N HIS A 576 -47.06 -45.50 22.41
CA HIS A 576 -48.52 -45.49 22.40
C HIS A 576 -49.10 -46.71 21.66
N LEU A 577 -50.22 -47.26 22.14
CA LEU A 577 -50.92 -48.39 21.52
C LEU A 577 -52.14 -47.88 20.72
N LEU A 578 -52.17 -48.11 19.41
CA LEU A 578 -53.38 -47.94 18.59
C LEU A 578 -54.19 -49.23 18.60
N GLU A 579 -55.41 -49.18 19.10
CA GLU A 579 -56.33 -50.32 19.24
C GLU A 579 -57.49 -50.26 18.23
N GLY A 580 -58.18 -51.39 18.02
CA GLY A 580 -59.45 -51.43 17.27
C GLY A 580 -59.32 -51.25 15.75
N LEU A 581 -58.14 -51.53 15.21
CA LEU A 581 -57.82 -51.48 13.78
C LEU A 581 -58.45 -52.66 13.01
N LYS A 582 -58.60 -52.50 11.70
CA LYS A 582 -59.07 -53.57 10.80
C LYS A 582 -57.94 -54.61 10.61
N PRO A 583 -58.21 -55.93 10.66
CA PRO A 583 -57.23 -56.96 10.29
C PRO A 583 -56.80 -56.95 8.80
N ASP A 584 -55.66 -57.60 8.49
CA ASP A 584 -55.02 -57.70 7.15
C ASP A 584 -54.94 -56.38 6.35
N SER A 585 -54.77 -55.27 7.06
CA SER A 585 -54.94 -53.91 6.56
C SER A 585 -53.66 -53.12 6.72
N VAL A 586 -53.27 -52.39 5.67
CA VAL A 586 -52.09 -51.52 5.72
C VAL A 586 -52.49 -50.18 6.31
N TYR A 587 -51.92 -49.82 7.44
CA TYR A 587 -52.00 -48.49 8.04
C TYR A 587 -50.74 -47.68 7.73
N LEU A 588 -50.90 -46.37 7.56
CA LEU A 588 -49.83 -45.41 7.39
C LEU A 588 -49.76 -44.55 8.65
N VAL A 589 -48.57 -44.46 9.26
CA VAL A 589 -48.34 -43.76 10.53
C VAL A 589 -47.20 -42.77 10.39
N ARG A 590 -47.33 -41.60 11.02
CA ARG A 590 -46.25 -40.62 11.19
C ARG A 590 -46.34 -39.90 12.54
N ILE A 591 -45.24 -39.29 12.97
CA ILE A 591 -45.16 -38.51 14.21
C ILE A 591 -44.57 -37.12 13.95
N THR A 592 -44.99 -36.12 14.70
CA THR A 592 -44.44 -34.75 14.68
C THR A 592 -44.15 -34.34 16.12
N ALA A 593 -43.02 -33.68 16.38
CA ALA A 593 -42.73 -33.12 17.71
C ALA A 593 -43.03 -31.62 17.75
N ALA A 594 -43.41 -31.10 18.91
CA ALA A 594 -43.58 -29.67 19.14
C ALA A 594 -42.79 -29.17 20.35
N THR A 595 -42.18 -28.00 20.21
CA THR A 595 -41.70 -27.18 21.34
C THR A 595 -42.76 -26.15 21.74
N ARG A 596 -42.45 -25.26 22.68
CA ARG A 596 -43.35 -24.15 23.06
C ARG A 596 -43.67 -23.19 21.91
N VAL A 597 -42.83 -23.18 20.86
CA VAL A 597 -42.99 -22.33 19.67
C VAL A 597 -43.98 -22.92 18.68
N GLY A 598 -44.00 -24.24 18.52
CA GLY A 598 -44.88 -24.93 17.57
C GLY A 598 -44.36 -26.29 17.14
N LEU A 599 -45.02 -26.85 16.13
CA LEU A 599 -44.69 -28.13 15.51
C LEU A 599 -43.46 -28.00 14.61
N GLY A 600 -42.51 -28.91 14.76
CA GLY A 600 -41.39 -29.09 13.84
C GLY A 600 -41.77 -29.89 12.60
N GLU A 601 -40.76 -30.40 11.90
CA GLU A 601 -40.97 -31.29 10.77
C GLU A 601 -41.68 -32.60 11.19
N ALA A 602 -42.62 -33.05 10.37
CA ALA A 602 -43.34 -34.32 10.56
C ALA A 602 -42.56 -35.48 9.91
N SER A 603 -42.60 -36.66 10.52
CA SER A 603 -42.00 -37.84 9.91
C SER A 603 -42.68 -38.19 8.59
N VAL A 604 -41.91 -38.85 7.72
CA VAL A 604 -42.44 -39.65 6.61
C VAL A 604 -43.49 -40.65 7.12
N TRP A 605 -44.37 -41.08 6.21
CA TRP A 605 -45.39 -42.09 6.49
C TRP A 605 -44.79 -43.50 6.46
N THR A 606 -44.54 -44.09 7.63
CA THR A 606 -44.18 -45.51 7.75
C THR A 606 -45.43 -46.37 7.53
N SER A 607 -45.30 -47.45 6.75
CA SER A 607 -46.40 -48.34 6.40
C SER A 607 -46.32 -49.67 7.15
N HIS A 608 -47.35 -50.00 7.93
CA HIS A 608 -47.43 -51.24 8.72
C HIS A 608 -48.67 -52.05 8.34
N ARG A 609 -48.59 -53.38 8.29
CA ARG A 609 -49.75 -54.24 8.04
C ARG A 609 -50.19 -54.93 9.32
N THR A 610 -51.46 -54.77 9.70
CA THR A 610 -52.07 -55.56 10.79
C THR A 610 -52.16 -57.04 10.38
N PRO A 611 -51.95 -57.99 11.30
CA PRO A 611 -52.09 -59.42 11.03
C PRO A 611 -53.46 -59.82 10.48
N LYS A 612 -53.52 -61.01 9.87
CA LYS A 612 -54.78 -61.67 9.52
C LYS A 612 -55.48 -62.15 10.79
N ALA A 613 -56.81 -62.12 10.80
CA ALA A 613 -57.62 -62.56 11.94
C ALA A 613 -57.79 -64.10 11.97
N THR A 614 -56.70 -64.82 12.21
CA THR A 614 -56.70 -66.29 12.32
C THR A 614 -55.74 -66.76 13.41
N SER A 615 -56.12 -67.81 14.17
CA SER A 615 -55.23 -68.68 14.97
C SER A 615 -54.44 -68.06 16.14
N LEU A 616 -54.67 -68.55 17.37
CA LEU A 616 -53.80 -68.29 18.53
C LEU A 616 -52.48 -69.13 18.48
N ARG A 617 -51.87 -69.27 17.29
CA ARG A 617 -50.61 -70.03 17.10
C ARG A 617 -49.56 -69.32 16.25
N ALA A 618 -49.89 -68.18 15.63
CA ALA A 618 -48.89 -67.33 15.00
C ALA A 618 -47.93 -66.77 16.08
N PRO A 619 -46.60 -66.79 15.87
CA PRO A 619 -45.65 -66.17 16.78
C PRO A 619 -45.93 -64.68 17.00
N ARG A 620 -45.65 -64.19 18.21
CA ARG A 620 -45.64 -62.75 18.52
C ARG A 620 -44.56 -62.05 17.71
N SER A 621 -44.70 -60.74 17.55
CA SER A 621 -43.70 -59.89 16.90
C SER A 621 -42.41 -59.82 17.73
N PRO A 622 -41.22 -60.07 17.15
CA PRO A 622 -39.97 -59.82 17.85
C PRO A 622 -39.81 -58.32 18.17
N GLU A 623 -39.19 -58.01 19.30
CA GLU A 623 -38.81 -56.66 19.67
C GLU A 623 -37.60 -56.23 18.83
N LEU A 624 -37.80 -55.33 17.87
CA LEU A 624 -36.80 -54.91 16.88
C LEU A 624 -36.06 -53.64 17.32
N HIS A 625 -34.72 -53.67 17.27
CA HIS A 625 -33.83 -52.56 17.62
C HIS A 625 -32.81 -52.28 16.52
N LEU A 626 -32.88 -51.09 15.91
CA LEU A 626 -31.94 -50.62 14.88
C LEU A 626 -30.93 -49.59 15.43
N GLU A 627 -29.65 -49.78 15.12
CA GLU A 627 -28.56 -48.90 15.54
C GLU A 627 -27.60 -48.61 14.36
N PRO A 628 -27.48 -47.35 13.87
CA PRO A 628 -26.60 -47.02 12.75
C PRO A 628 -25.14 -46.93 13.22
N LEU A 629 -24.33 -47.93 12.88
CA LEU A 629 -22.94 -48.06 13.37
C LEU A 629 -21.97 -47.08 12.70
N ASN A 630 -22.16 -46.78 11.41
CA ASN A 630 -21.40 -45.76 10.68
C ASN A 630 -22.20 -45.27 9.45
N CYS A 631 -21.58 -44.44 8.60
CA CYS A 631 -22.27 -43.86 7.44
C CYS A 631 -22.67 -44.85 6.32
N THR A 632 -22.34 -46.15 6.41
CA THR A 632 -22.72 -47.19 5.44
C THR A 632 -23.20 -48.53 6.06
N THR A 633 -23.43 -48.58 7.39
CA THR A 633 -23.87 -49.82 8.08
C THR A 633 -24.89 -49.59 9.21
N ILE A 634 -25.77 -50.56 9.42
CA ILE A 634 -26.79 -50.62 10.48
C ILE A 634 -26.69 -51.98 11.20
N SER A 635 -26.64 -51.96 12.53
CA SER A 635 -26.90 -53.12 13.36
C SER A 635 -28.41 -53.33 13.53
N VAL A 636 -28.87 -54.56 13.31
CA VAL A 636 -30.24 -55.00 13.50
C VAL A 636 -30.22 -56.02 14.64
N LYS A 637 -30.75 -55.65 15.81
CA LYS A 637 -30.85 -56.52 16.99
C LYS A 637 -32.31 -56.87 17.22
N TRP A 638 -32.59 -58.06 17.73
CA TRP A 638 -33.95 -58.39 18.16
C TRP A 638 -33.98 -59.40 19.31
N GLN A 639 -35.11 -59.43 20.00
CA GLN A 639 -35.42 -60.41 21.03
C GLN A 639 -36.87 -60.89 20.85
N GLN A 640 -37.15 -62.18 21.08
CA GLN A 640 -38.52 -62.66 21.10
C GLN A 640 -39.20 -62.33 22.44
N ASP A 641 -40.49 -61.99 22.39
CA ASP A 641 -41.34 -61.82 23.56
C ASP A 641 -41.35 -63.11 24.41
N ALA A 642 -40.98 -62.99 25.69
CA ALA A 642 -40.88 -64.12 26.62
C ALA A 642 -42.24 -64.73 27.00
N GLU A 643 -43.35 -64.06 26.70
CA GLU A 643 -44.71 -64.60 26.83
C GLU A 643 -45.19 -65.33 25.55
N ASP A 644 -44.36 -65.47 24.51
CA ASP A 644 -44.76 -66.17 23.29
C ASP A 644 -44.76 -67.69 23.49
N THR A 645 -45.95 -68.29 23.38
CA THR A 645 -46.15 -69.74 23.49
C THR A 645 -46.03 -70.48 22.15
N ALA A 646 -45.76 -69.78 21.04
CA ALA A 646 -45.61 -70.38 19.72
C ALA A 646 -44.23 -71.05 19.53
N THR A 647 -44.21 -72.19 18.84
CA THR A 647 -42.95 -72.83 18.44
C THR A 647 -42.37 -72.12 17.22
N ILE A 648 -41.25 -71.41 17.39
CA ILE A 648 -40.60 -70.66 16.31
C ILE A 648 -39.61 -71.55 15.54
N GLN A 649 -39.62 -71.42 14.22
CA GLN A 649 -38.72 -72.13 13.29
C GLN A 649 -37.56 -71.26 12.83
N GLY A 650 -37.73 -69.93 12.81
CA GLY A 650 -36.72 -68.94 12.44
C GLY A 650 -37.32 -67.54 12.31
N TYR A 651 -36.54 -66.60 11.78
CA TYR A 651 -36.98 -65.23 11.48
C TYR A 651 -36.84 -64.88 10.00
N LYS A 652 -37.64 -63.93 9.52
CA LYS A 652 -37.53 -63.32 8.18
C LYS A 652 -37.27 -61.82 8.32
N LEU A 653 -36.08 -61.40 7.89
CA LEU A 653 -35.65 -60.02 7.86
C LEU A 653 -35.77 -59.46 6.44
N TYR A 654 -36.47 -58.34 6.28
CA TYR A 654 -36.59 -57.59 5.04
C TYR A 654 -36.03 -56.18 5.27
N TYR A 655 -35.38 -55.61 4.26
CA TYR A 655 -34.98 -54.21 4.29
C TYR A 655 -35.06 -53.58 2.89
N LYS A 656 -35.30 -52.27 2.84
CA LYS A 656 -35.35 -51.46 1.61
C LYS A 656 -34.95 -50.02 1.90
N GLU A 657 -34.39 -49.33 0.90
CA GLU A 657 -34.30 -47.87 0.95
C GLU A 657 -35.71 -47.27 0.79
N GLU A 658 -35.95 -46.11 1.38
CA GLU A 658 -37.23 -45.41 1.24
C GLU A 658 -37.53 -45.09 -0.24
N GLY A 659 -38.69 -45.57 -0.73
CA GLY A 659 -39.12 -45.42 -2.13
C GLY A 659 -38.72 -46.56 -3.07
N GLN A 660 -37.90 -47.53 -2.64
CA GLN A 660 -37.56 -48.72 -3.43
C GLN A 660 -38.52 -49.89 -3.19
N GLN A 661 -38.51 -50.88 -4.10
CA GLN A 661 -39.20 -52.16 -3.87
C GLN A 661 -38.55 -52.94 -2.73
N GLU A 662 -39.35 -53.77 -2.07
CA GLU A 662 -38.92 -54.56 -0.92
C GLU A 662 -38.12 -55.78 -1.38
N ASN A 663 -36.92 -55.96 -0.82
CA ASN A 663 -36.06 -57.10 -1.13
C ASN A 663 -36.67 -58.42 -0.66
N GLY A 664 -36.22 -59.54 -1.24
CA GLY A 664 -36.58 -60.87 -0.74
C GLY A 664 -36.12 -61.10 0.71
N PRO A 665 -36.81 -61.96 1.47
CA PRO A 665 -36.49 -62.20 2.88
C PRO A 665 -35.09 -62.81 3.04
N ILE A 666 -34.32 -62.25 3.97
CA ILE A 666 -33.20 -62.92 4.61
C ILE A 666 -33.80 -63.86 5.67
N PHE A 667 -33.62 -65.16 5.46
CA PHE A 667 -33.97 -66.17 6.48
C PHE A 667 -32.85 -66.26 7.50
N LEU A 668 -33.22 -66.39 8.77
CA LEU A 668 -32.34 -66.35 9.94
C LEU A 668 -32.76 -67.47 10.91
N ASP A 669 -31.79 -68.15 11.50
CA ASP A 669 -32.06 -69.27 12.41
C ASP A 669 -32.53 -68.77 13.79
N THR A 670 -33.10 -69.65 14.61
CA THR A 670 -33.61 -69.28 15.94
C THR A 670 -32.53 -68.82 16.93
N THR A 671 -31.25 -69.09 16.64
CA THR A 671 -30.08 -68.59 17.36
C THR A 671 -29.64 -67.19 16.94
N ASP A 672 -30.11 -66.69 15.80
CA ASP A 672 -29.77 -65.36 15.33
C ASP A 672 -30.64 -64.33 16.07
N LEU A 673 -30.00 -63.40 16.76
CA LEU A 673 -30.61 -62.26 17.47
C LEU A 673 -29.93 -60.92 17.10
N LEU A 674 -28.97 -60.97 16.17
CA LEU A 674 -28.19 -59.84 15.68
C LEU A 674 -27.80 -60.08 14.21
N TYR A 675 -28.12 -59.13 13.34
CA TYR A 675 -27.68 -59.07 11.95
C TYR A 675 -27.03 -57.69 11.68
N THR A 676 -26.18 -57.61 10.64
CA THR A 676 -25.55 -56.33 10.25
C THR A 676 -25.82 -56.03 8.78
N LEU A 677 -26.69 -55.05 8.53
CA LEU A 677 -26.90 -54.50 7.20
C LEU A 677 -25.69 -53.63 6.84
N SER A 678 -25.09 -53.89 5.68
CA SER A 678 -23.85 -53.24 5.24
C SER A 678 -23.84 -52.99 3.73
N GLY A 679 -23.02 -52.05 3.28
CA GLY A 679 -23.04 -51.57 1.89
C GLY A 679 -24.18 -50.59 1.61
N LEU A 680 -24.62 -49.85 2.64
CA LEU A 680 -25.70 -48.87 2.57
C LEU A 680 -25.17 -47.50 2.12
N ASP A 681 -26.01 -46.71 1.46
CA ASP A 681 -25.67 -45.35 1.04
C ASP A 681 -25.70 -44.39 2.25
N PRO A 682 -24.75 -43.43 2.37
CA PRO A 682 -24.79 -42.38 3.39
C PRO A 682 -25.97 -41.42 3.26
N ARG A 683 -26.49 -40.95 4.40
CA ARG A 683 -27.64 -40.03 4.52
C ARG A 683 -28.94 -40.54 3.89
N ARG A 684 -29.10 -41.86 3.72
CA ARG A 684 -30.37 -42.47 3.27
C ARG A 684 -31.17 -42.98 4.46
N LYS A 685 -32.48 -43.10 4.25
CA LYS A 685 -33.41 -43.73 5.18
C LYS A 685 -33.74 -45.14 4.71
N TYR A 686 -33.63 -46.09 5.64
CA TYR A 686 -33.94 -47.49 5.42
C TYR A 686 -35.14 -47.91 6.27
N HIS A 687 -35.99 -48.76 5.70
CA HIS A 687 -37.12 -49.38 6.33
C HIS A 687 -36.81 -50.87 6.50
N VAL A 688 -36.86 -51.36 7.74
CA VAL A 688 -36.54 -52.75 8.09
C VAL A 688 -37.78 -53.41 8.69
N ARG A 689 -38.12 -54.61 8.22
CA ARG A 689 -39.17 -55.46 8.79
C ARG A 689 -38.55 -56.74 9.32
N LEU A 690 -39.01 -57.16 10.49
CA LEU A 690 -38.71 -58.48 11.04
C LEU A 690 -40.01 -59.18 11.46
N LEU A 691 -40.07 -60.49 11.25
CA LEU A 691 -41.09 -61.38 11.84
C LEU A 691 -40.48 -62.74 12.18
N ALA A 692 -40.96 -63.36 13.24
CA ALA A 692 -40.75 -64.79 13.51
C ALA A 692 -41.73 -65.63 12.67
N TYR A 693 -41.37 -66.87 12.31
CA TYR A 693 -42.29 -67.78 11.61
C TYR A 693 -42.24 -69.20 12.21
N ASN A 694 -43.29 -69.98 11.95
CA ASN A 694 -43.37 -71.39 12.34
C ASN A 694 -43.72 -72.29 11.14
N ASN A 695 -43.85 -73.60 11.39
CA ASN A 695 -44.12 -74.61 10.36
C ASN A 695 -45.53 -74.52 9.71
N ILE A 696 -46.35 -73.53 10.10
CA ILE A 696 -47.75 -73.36 9.68
C ILE A 696 -47.97 -71.97 9.07
N GLU A 697 -47.52 -70.91 9.75
CA GLU A 697 -47.81 -69.52 9.43
C GLU A 697 -46.70 -68.56 9.86
N ASP A 698 -46.66 -67.40 9.20
CA ASP A 698 -45.79 -66.28 9.56
C ASP A 698 -46.38 -65.52 10.76
N GLY A 699 -45.53 -65.19 11.73
CA GLY A 699 -45.89 -64.43 12.92
C GLY A 699 -46.08 -62.94 12.65
N TYR A 700 -46.38 -62.21 13.73
CA TYR A 700 -46.64 -60.78 13.64
C TYR A 700 -45.36 -60.00 13.30
N GLN A 701 -45.51 -58.90 12.54
CA GLN A 701 -44.38 -58.09 12.08
C GLN A 701 -44.06 -56.93 13.02
N ALA A 702 -42.76 -56.64 13.14
CA ALA A 702 -42.21 -55.37 13.62
C ALA A 702 -41.55 -54.63 12.44
N ASP A 703 -41.95 -53.38 12.21
CA ASP A 703 -41.39 -52.48 11.20
C ASP A 703 -40.69 -51.30 11.93
N GLN A 704 -39.39 -51.09 11.69
CA GLN A 704 -38.66 -49.92 12.20
C GLN A 704 -37.94 -49.20 11.06
N THR A 705 -37.83 -47.87 11.17
CA THR A 705 -37.10 -47.05 10.19
C THR A 705 -35.94 -46.32 10.85
N VAL A 706 -34.80 -46.25 10.15
CA VAL A 706 -33.55 -45.64 10.65
C VAL A 706 -32.78 -44.98 9.49
N SER A 707 -31.93 -44.00 9.79
CA SER A 707 -31.16 -43.27 8.77
C SER A 707 -29.65 -43.40 8.95
N THR A 708 -28.89 -43.58 7.87
CA THR A 708 -27.42 -43.62 7.92
C THR A 708 -26.85 -42.21 8.19
N PRO A 709 -25.88 -42.04 9.11
CA PRO A 709 -25.25 -40.75 9.36
C PRO A 709 -24.41 -40.26 8.18
N GLY A 710 -24.05 -38.98 8.17
CA GLY A 710 -23.03 -38.44 7.27
C GLY A 710 -21.63 -38.64 7.85
N CYS A 711 -20.66 -39.04 7.02
CA CYS A 711 -19.27 -39.15 7.44
C CYS A 711 -18.66 -37.75 7.69
N VAL A 712 -17.99 -37.55 8.84
CA VAL A 712 -17.36 -36.27 9.25
C VAL A 712 -16.07 -36.55 10.01
N SER A 713 -15.05 -35.70 9.84
CA SER A 713 -13.82 -35.67 10.65
C SER A 713 -13.48 -34.22 11.03
N VAL A 714 -12.95 -34.02 12.24
CA VAL A 714 -12.62 -32.71 12.83
C VAL A 714 -11.43 -32.87 13.78
N HIS A 715 -10.51 -31.90 13.79
CA HIS A 715 -9.93 -31.20 14.96
C HIS A 715 -8.62 -30.49 14.60
N ASP A 716 -8.50 -29.21 14.96
CA ASP A 716 -7.28 -28.68 15.61
C ASP A 716 -7.64 -27.46 16.48
N ARG A 717 -6.71 -27.00 17.32
CA ARG A 717 -6.96 -26.01 18.39
C ARG A 717 -6.50 -24.58 18.05
N MET A 718 -7.14 -23.62 18.72
CA MET A 718 -7.04 -22.19 18.41
C MET A 718 -5.89 -21.48 19.15
N VAL A 719 -5.32 -20.45 18.50
CA VAL A 719 -4.35 -19.50 19.07
C VAL A 719 -4.87 -18.08 18.77
N PRO A 720 -4.78 -17.11 19.70
CA PRO A 720 -5.37 -15.79 19.51
C PRO A 720 -4.73 -15.03 18.31
N PRO A 721 -5.54 -14.38 17.45
CA PRO A 721 -5.07 -13.76 16.21
C PRO A 721 -4.35 -12.41 16.43
N PRO A 722 -3.48 -12.00 15.48
CA PRO A 722 -2.80 -10.71 15.55
C PRO A 722 -3.75 -9.51 15.32
N PRO A 723 -3.41 -8.30 15.81
CA PRO A 723 -4.22 -7.09 15.62
C PRO A 723 -4.28 -6.64 14.13
N PRO A 724 -5.35 -5.95 13.71
CA PRO A 724 -5.55 -5.55 12.31
C PRO A 724 -4.58 -4.44 11.84
N PRO A 725 -4.26 -4.37 10.53
CA PRO A 725 -3.64 -3.22 9.91
C PRO A 725 -4.40 -1.91 10.19
N HIS A 726 -3.67 -0.80 10.31
CA HIS A 726 -4.23 0.49 10.71
C HIS A 726 -3.69 1.62 9.84
N HIS A 727 -4.32 2.81 9.87
CA HIS A 727 -4.04 3.90 8.93
C HIS A 727 -4.12 3.48 7.46
N LEU A 728 -5.08 2.62 7.09
CA LEU A 728 -5.42 2.38 5.69
C LEU A 728 -5.85 3.71 5.05
N TYR A 729 -5.24 4.08 3.94
CA TYR A 729 -5.73 5.12 3.05
C TYR A 729 -5.79 4.59 1.61
N ALA A 730 -6.71 5.16 0.84
CA ALA A 730 -6.88 4.90 -0.58
C ALA A 730 -6.78 6.23 -1.34
N LYS A 731 -6.10 6.21 -2.49
CA LYS A 731 -5.95 7.35 -3.38
C LYS A 731 -6.07 6.89 -4.84
N ALA A 732 -6.96 7.52 -5.60
CA ALA A 732 -7.09 7.26 -7.03
C ALA A 732 -5.76 7.56 -7.76
N ASN A 733 -5.36 6.65 -8.63
CA ASN A 733 -4.07 6.70 -9.33
C ASN A 733 -4.25 6.81 -10.85
N THR A 734 -5.21 6.07 -11.42
CA THR A 734 -5.72 6.26 -12.79
C THR A 734 -7.24 6.04 -12.81
N SER A 735 -7.85 6.07 -14.00
CA SER A 735 -9.23 5.61 -14.21
C SER A 735 -9.44 4.11 -13.94
N SER A 736 -8.37 3.32 -13.95
CA SER A 736 -8.43 1.86 -13.75
C SER A 736 -7.56 1.37 -12.59
N SER A 737 -7.10 2.28 -11.73
CA SER A 737 -6.28 1.92 -10.57
C SER A 737 -6.41 2.86 -9.37
N ILE A 738 -6.37 2.27 -8.18
CA ILE A 738 -6.36 2.95 -6.88
C ILE A 738 -5.15 2.45 -6.09
N PHE A 739 -4.36 3.40 -5.58
CA PHE A 739 -3.22 3.10 -4.71
C PHE A 739 -3.68 3.05 -3.25
N LEU A 740 -3.38 1.94 -2.59
CA LEU A 740 -3.65 1.68 -1.18
C LEU A 740 -2.36 1.69 -0.38
N HIS A 741 -2.42 2.17 0.86
CA HIS A 741 -1.30 2.14 1.81
C HIS A 741 -1.82 2.03 3.24
N TRP A 742 -1.10 1.31 4.10
CA TRP A 742 -1.45 1.09 5.51
C TRP A 742 -0.18 0.97 6.37
N ARG A 743 -0.34 0.92 7.69
CA ARG A 743 0.77 0.73 8.64
C ARG A 743 0.70 -0.62 9.34
N ARG A 744 1.86 -1.27 9.47
CA ARG A 744 2.02 -2.53 10.23
C ARG A 744 1.70 -2.28 11.72
N PRO A 745 0.98 -3.18 12.41
CA PRO A 745 0.73 -3.05 13.85
C PRO A 745 2.03 -3.10 14.66
N ALA A 746 2.06 -2.41 15.81
CA ALA A 746 3.29 -2.22 16.59
C ALA A 746 3.82 -3.49 17.30
N PHE A 747 3.03 -4.57 17.34
CA PHE A 747 3.30 -5.78 18.15
C PHE A 747 3.96 -6.95 17.39
N THR A 748 3.89 -7.01 16.06
CA THR A 748 4.39 -8.17 15.30
C THR A 748 5.92 -8.12 15.13
N THR A 749 6.66 -8.89 15.94
CA THR A 749 8.12 -8.92 15.89
C THR A 749 8.68 -10.03 14.98
N ALA A 750 9.13 -9.63 13.79
CA ALA A 750 10.13 -10.32 12.97
C ALA A 750 9.75 -11.64 12.24
N GLN A 751 8.47 -11.95 12.06
CA GLN A 751 8.02 -13.00 11.11
C GLN A 751 7.70 -12.41 9.71
N ILE A 752 7.55 -13.30 8.72
CA ILE A 752 7.03 -12.95 7.39
C ILE A 752 5.54 -12.63 7.53
N ILE A 753 5.13 -11.46 7.02
CA ILE A 753 3.73 -10.99 7.09
C ILE A 753 3.20 -10.82 5.68
N ASN A 754 2.17 -11.58 5.33
CA ASN A 754 1.39 -11.38 4.12
C ASN A 754 0.10 -10.62 4.46
N TYR A 755 -0.30 -9.69 3.61
CA TYR A 755 -1.56 -8.97 3.69
C TYR A 755 -2.56 -9.60 2.72
N THR A 756 -3.84 -9.50 3.04
CA THR A 756 -4.91 -9.68 2.07
C THR A 756 -5.79 -8.44 2.06
N ILE A 757 -6.02 -7.91 0.87
CA ILE A 757 -6.91 -6.79 0.59
C ILE A 757 -8.24 -7.36 0.10
N ARG A 758 -9.36 -6.88 0.64
CA ARG A 758 -10.70 -7.02 0.07
C ARG A 758 -10.99 -5.78 -0.76
N CYS A 759 -11.46 -5.95 -1.98
CA CYS A 759 -11.82 -4.88 -2.92
C CYS A 759 -13.20 -5.17 -3.53
N ASN A 760 -14.22 -4.37 -3.19
CA ASN A 760 -15.60 -4.55 -3.66
C ASN A 760 -16.06 -3.32 -4.47
N PRO A 761 -16.65 -3.46 -5.67
CA PRO A 761 -17.37 -2.36 -6.33
C PRO A 761 -18.66 -2.02 -5.58
N VAL A 762 -18.97 -0.74 -5.42
CA VAL A 762 -20.13 -0.24 -4.66
C VAL A 762 -21.15 0.39 -5.60
N GLY A 763 -22.34 -0.20 -5.69
CA GLY A 763 -23.49 0.34 -6.45
C GLY A 763 -23.76 -0.32 -7.80
N LEU A 764 -22.98 -1.32 -8.21
CA LEU A 764 -23.19 -2.09 -9.45
C LEU A 764 -24.12 -3.29 -9.20
N GLN A 765 -25.22 -3.37 -9.96
CA GLN A 765 -26.28 -4.37 -9.71
C GLN A 765 -25.88 -5.84 -10.00
N ASN A 766 -24.75 -6.07 -10.68
CA ASN A 766 -24.18 -7.40 -10.94
C ASN A 766 -22.84 -7.65 -10.19
N ALA A 767 -22.56 -6.92 -9.11
CA ALA A 767 -21.28 -6.97 -8.38
C ALA A 767 -21.13 -8.18 -7.43
N SER A 768 -21.21 -9.41 -7.95
CA SER A 768 -20.94 -10.63 -7.17
C SER A 768 -19.44 -10.97 -7.04
N LEU A 769 -18.54 -10.16 -7.60
CA LEU A 769 -17.09 -10.35 -7.58
C LEU A 769 -16.42 -9.51 -6.49
N VAL A 770 -16.31 -10.10 -5.30
CA VAL A 770 -15.37 -9.66 -4.25
C VAL A 770 -13.95 -10.00 -4.69
N LEU A 771 -13.11 -9.00 -4.92
CA LEU A 771 -11.72 -9.21 -5.34
C LEU A 771 -10.82 -9.31 -4.10
N TYR A 772 -10.13 -10.45 -3.96
CA TYR A 772 -9.10 -10.65 -2.95
C TYR A 772 -7.70 -10.56 -3.57
N LEU A 773 -6.85 -9.70 -3.02
CA LEU A 773 -5.47 -9.48 -3.47
C LEU A 773 -4.48 -9.70 -2.33
N GLN A 774 -3.24 -10.08 -2.65
CA GLN A 774 -2.20 -10.35 -1.66
C GLN A 774 -0.91 -9.59 -1.96
N THR A 775 -0.19 -9.19 -0.90
CA THR A 775 1.14 -8.55 -0.94
C THR A 775 1.85 -8.76 0.40
N SER A 776 3.18 -8.66 0.46
CA SER A 776 3.95 -8.59 1.72
C SER A 776 4.30 -7.15 2.13
N GLU A 777 4.03 -6.18 1.24
CA GLU A 777 4.30 -4.76 1.42
C GLU A 777 3.21 -4.06 2.24
N THR A 778 3.48 -2.82 2.66
CA THR A 778 2.52 -1.93 3.35
C THR A 778 1.70 -1.06 2.39
N HIS A 779 1.76 -1.36 1.11
CA HIS A 779 1.05 -0.66 0.06
C HIS A 779 0.75 -1.60 -1.11
N MET A 780 -0.19 -1.21 -1.96
CA MET A 780 -0.52 -1.94 -3.18
C MET A 780 -1.19 -1.00 -4.19
N LEU A 781 -0.78 -1.08 -5.46
CA LEU A 781 -1.58 -0.52 -6.55
C LEU A 781 -2.60 -1.56 -7.00
N VAL A 782 -3.88 -1.33 -6.69
CA VAL A 782 -4.99 -2.14 -7.21
C VAL A 782 -5.25 -1.67 -8.65
N GLN A 783 -5.23 -2.60 -9.61
CA GLN A 783 -5.38 -2.33 -11.05
C GLN A 783 -6.51 -3.17 -11.66
N GLY A 784 -6.98 -2.77 -12.85
CA GLY A 784 -8.10 -3.46 -13.53
C GLY A 784 -9.47 -3.07 -12.98
N LEU A 785 -9.56 -1.90 -12.34
CA LEU A 785 -10.82 -1.33 -11.84
C LEU A 785 -11.56 -0.59 -12.97
N GLU A 786 -12.87 -0.41 -12.80
CA GLU A 786 -13.72 0.31 -13.75
C GLU A 786 -13.60 1.84 -13.57
N PRO A 787 -13.60 2.65 -14.65
CA PRO A 787 -13.59 4.12 -14.57
C PRO A 787 -14.80 4.71 -13.84
N ASN A 788 -14.55 5.74 -13.02
CA ASN A 788 -15.55 6.46 -12.21
C ASN A 788 -16.36 5.59 -11.21
N THR A 789 -16.02 4.31 -11.03
CA THR A 789 -16.70 3.40 -10.09
C THR A 789 -16.16 3.60 -8.66
N LYS A 790 -17.09 3.64 -7.68
CA LYS A 790 -16.75 3.68 -6.25
C LYS A 790 -16.38 2.27 -5.76
N TYR A 791 -15.26 2.15 -5.08
CA TYR A 791 -14.80 0.90 -4.47
C TYR A 791 -14.72 0.99 -2.94
N GLU A 792 -14.85 -0.16 -2.32
CA GLU A 792 -14.65 -0.43 -0.90
C GLU A 792 -13.36 -1.23 -0.70
N PHE A 793 -12.53 -0.81 0.26
CA PHE A 793 -11.28 -1.47 0.60
C PHE A 793 -11.18 -1.79 2.09
N ALA A 794 -10.71 -3.00 2.40
CA ALA A 794 -10.27 -3.38 3.74
C ALA A 794 -9.02 -4.26 3.65
N VAL A 795 -8.14 -4.23 4.65
CA VAL A 795 -6.89 -5.01 4.65
C VAL A 795 -6.74 -5.77 5.96
N ARG A 796 -6.44 -7.07 5.87
CA ARG A 796 -5.99 -7.90 7.00
C ARG A 796 -4.57 -8.39 6.77
N LEU A 797 -3.89 -8.81 7.83
CA LEU A 797 -2.58 -9.46 7.77
C LEU A 797 -2.65 -10.92 8.20
N HIS A 798 -1.63 -11.69 7.85
CA HIS A 798 -1.47 -13.09 8.22
C HIS A 798 -0.09 -13.33 8.81
N VAL A 799 -0.03 -14.16 9.85
CA VAL A 799 1.19 -14.66 10.48
C VAL A 799 0.99 -16.17 10.66
N ASP A 800 1.83 -16.98 10.03
CA ASP A 800 1.69 -18.44 9.96
C ASP A 800 0.27 -18.85 9.48
N GLN A 801 -0.52 -19.55 10.31
CA GLN A 801 -1.93 -19.89 10.00
C GLN A 801 -2.96 -18.87 10.54
N LEU A 802 -2.52 -17.80 11.22
CA LEU A 802 -3.40 -16.84 11.89
C LEU A 802 -3.63 -15.58 11.04
N SER A 803 -4.89 -15.32 10.71
CA SER A 803 -5.31 -14.03 10.13
C SER A 803 -5.64 -13.02 11.23
N SER A 804 -5.28 -11.75 11.04
CA SER A 804 -5.87 -10.65 11.80
C SER A 804 -7.34 -10.43 11.41
N PRO A 805 -8.10 -9.67 12.23
CA PRO A 805 -9.29 -8.98 11.75
C PRO A 805 -8.99 -8.09 10.54
N TRP A 806 -10.04 -7.70 9.81
CA TRP A 806 -9.93 -6.66 8.79
C TRP A 806 -9.70 -5.30 9.42
N SER A 807 -8.96 -4.42 8.73
CA SER A 807 -8.90 -2.99 9.05
C SER A 807 -10.29 -2.36 8.95
N PRO A 808 -10.50 -1.18 9.56
CA PRO A 808 -11.59 -0.29 9.18
C PRO A 808 -11.66 -0.11 7.65
N VAL A 809 -12.89 -0.02 7.15
CA VAL A 809 -13.20 0.08 5.73
C VAL A 809 -12.89 1.48 5.20
N VAL A 810 -12.30 1.56 4.01
CA VAL A 810 -12.03 2.82 3.30
C VAL A 810 -12.70 2.79 1.93
N TYR A 811 -13.47 3.83 1.62
CA TYR A 811 -14.10 4.02 0.32
C TYR A 811 -13.30 4.97 -0.57
N HIS A 812 -13.16 4.64 -1.85
CA HIS A 812 -12.58 5.55 -2.84
C HIS A 812 -13.06 5.22 -4.26
N SER A 813 -13.24 6.24 -5.09
CA SER A 813 -13.55 6.03 -6.51
C SER A 813 -12.28 6.01 -7.36
N THR A 814 -12.31 5.32 -8.50
CA THR A 814 -11.34 5.52 -9.57
C THR A 814 -11.51 6.92 -10.18
N LEU A 815 -10.48 7.40 -10.91
CA LEU A 815 -10.65 8.65 -11.67
C LEU A 815 -11.65 8.46 -12.83
N PRO A 816 -12.22 9.55 -13.35
CA PRO A 816 -12.75 9.57 -14.72
C PRO A 816 -11.66 9.18 -15.71
N GLU A 817 -12.04 8.60 -16.85
CA GLU A 817 -11.09 8.35 -17.93
C GLU A 817 -10.69 9.66 -18.65
N ALA A 818 -9.50 9.70 -19.24
CA ALA A 818 -9.17 10.76 -20.19
C ALA A 818 -10.09 10.65 -21.42
N PRO A 819 -10.35 11.73 -22.18
CA PRO A 819 -11.29 11.68 -23.30
C PRO A 819 -10.88 10.61 -24.32
N ALA A 820 -11.67 9.53 -24.43
CA ALA A 820 -11.27 8.32 -25.16
C ALA A 820 -11.24 8.51 -26.69
N GLY A 821 -12.08 9.41 -27.21
CA GLY A 821 -12.07 9.82 -28.61
C GLY A 821 -11.28 11.13 -28.83
N PRO A 822 -10.77 11.36 -30.04
CA PRO A 822 -10.25 12.66 -30.43
C PRO A 822 -11.40 13.66 -30.73
N PRO A 823 -11.13 14.98 -30.75
CA PRO A 823 -12.06 15.98 -31.27
C PRO A 823 -12.48 15.66 -32.71
N VAL A 824 -13.80 15.60 -32.97
CA VAL A 824 -14.33 15.17 -34.26
C VAL A 824 -14.67 16.34 -35.19
N GLY A 825 -14.69 16.08 -36.50
CA GLY A 825 -15.14 17.06 -37.50
C GLY A 825 -14.25 18.29 -37.64
N VAL A 826 -12.94 18.15 -37.42
CA VAL A 826 -11.96 19.24 -37.57
C VAL A 826 -12.00 19.83 -38.98
N LYS A 827 -12.15 21.15 -39.07
CA LYS A 827 -12.11 21.93 -40.32
C LYS A 827 -11.11 23.07 -40.17
N VAL A 828 -10.30 23.29 -41.20
CA VAL A 828 -9.39 24.44 -41.30
C VAL A 828 -9.74 25.24 -42.55
N THR A 829 -9.91 26.55 -42.42
CA THR A 829 -10.26 27.47 -43.50
C THR A 829 -9.36 28.69 -43.44
N LEU A 830 -8.64 28.98 -44.53
CA LEU A 830 -7.92 30.22 -44.71
C LEU A 830 -8.90 31.40 -44.66
N ILE A 831 -8.54 32.48 -43.96
CA ILE A 831 -9.34 33.73 -43.89
C ILE A 831 -8.62 34.82 -44.69
N GLU A 832 -7.32 34.98 -44.44
CA GLU A 832 -6.43 35.96 -45.08
C GLU A 832 -5.11 35.26 -45.46
N ASP A 833 -4.24 35.94 -46.19
CA ASP A 833 -3.05 35.33 -46.80
C ASP A 833 -2.03 34.74 -45.79
N ASP A 834 -2.15 35.10 -44.51
CA ASP A 834 -1.34 34.62 -43.39
C ASP A 834 -2.17 34.17 -42.16
N THR A 835 -3.51 34.07 -42.28
CA THR A 835 -4.39 33.68 -41.17
C THR A 835 -5.43 32.61 -41.53
N ALA A 836 -5.70 31.68 -40.61
CA ALA A 836 -6.69 30.61 -40.80
C ALA A 836 -7.52 30.31 -39.55
N LEU A 837 -8.82 30.09 -39.72
CA LEU A 837 -9.69 29.56 -38.68
C LEU A 837 -9.63 28.04 -38.68
N VAL A 838 -9.36 27.43 -37.52
CA VAL A 838 -9.61 26.02 -37.26
C VAL A 838 -10.80 25.87 -36.31
N SER A 839 -11.69 24.92 -36.59
CA SER A 839 -12.89 24.62 -35.81
C SER A 839 -13.14 23.12 -35.71
N TRP A 840 -13.79 22.67 -34.64
CA TRP A 840 -14.02 21.26 -34.34
C TRP A 840 -15.28 21.05 -33.49
N LYS A 841 -15.59 19.79 -33.16
CA LYS A 841 -16.54 19.39 -32.12
C LYS A 841 -15.81 18.65 -30.98
N PRO A 842 -16.40 18.57 -29.77
CA PRO A 842 -15.90 17.68 -28.72
C PRO A 842 -15.86 16.21 -29.18
N PRO A 843 -15.11 15.34 -28.50
CA PRO A 843 -15.16 13.89 -28.75
C PRO A 843 -16.56 13.30 -28.50
N ASP A 844 -16.95 12.31 -29.31
CA ASP A 844 -18.14 11.50 -29.06
C ASP A 844 -17.83 10.43 -28.00
N GLY A 845 -18.59 10.40 -26.89
CA GLY A 845 -18.38 9.48 -25.77
C GLY A 845 -19.26 9.82 -24.55
N PRO A 846 -19.13 9.10 -23.41
CA PRO A 846 -19.76 9.49 -22.15
C PRO A 846 -19.26 10.88 -21.70
N GLU A 847 -20.08 11.60 -20.91
CA GLU A 847 -19.94 13.04 -20.60
C GLU A 847 -18.70 13.41 -19.75
N THR A 848 -17.52 13.24 -20.32
CA THR A 848 -16.26 13.71 -19.76
C THR A 848 -16.12 15.21 -20.01
N VAL A 849 -16.08 16.01 -18.93
CA VAL A 849 -15.93 17.47 -19.03
C VAL A 849 -14.54 17.80 -19.58
N VAL A 850 -14.48 18.20 -20.85
CA VAL A 850 -13.26 18.72 -21.48
C VAL A 850 -12.95 20.09 -20.85
N THR A 851 -11.74 20.25 -20.32
CA THR A 851 -11.28 21.50 -19.70
C THR A 851 -10.42 22.34 -20.64
N ARG A 852 -9.71 21.71 -21.58
CA ARG A 852 -8.80 22.38 -22.54
C ARG A 852 -8.62 21.55 -23.81
N TYR A 853 -8.52 22.21 -24.97
CA TYR A 853 -8.02 21.63 -26.22
C TYR A 853 -6.57 22.05 -26.50
N THR A 854 -5.74 21.15 -27.03
CA THR A 854 -4.43 21.49 -27.63
C THR A 854 -4.52 21.38 -29.14
N ILE A 855 -4.22 22.47 -29.84
CA ILE A 855 -4.08 22.54 -31.28
C ILE A 855 -2.57 22.49 -31.57
N LEU A 856 -2.13 21.48 -32.33
CA LEU A 856 -0.77 21.41 -32.86
C LEU A 856 -0.81 21.74 -34.35
N TYR A 857 0.04 22.68 -34.78
CA TYR A 857 0.18 23.05 -36.19
C TYR A 857 1.64 23.23 -36.59
N ALA A 858 1.99 22.86 -37.82
CA ALA A 858 3.35 22.98 -38.35
C ALA A 858 3.31 23.14 -39.88
N SER A 859 4.29 23.82 -40.47
CA SER A 859 4.51 23.70 -41.92
C SER A 859 4.98 22.27 -42.24
N ARG A 860 4.70 21.76 -43.45
CA ARG A 860 5.07 20.37 -43.83
C ARG A 860 6.57 20.09 -43.66
N LYS A 861 7.44 21.10 -43.77
CA LYS A 861 8.88 20.97 -43.48
C LYS A 861 9.17 20.85 -41.98
N ALA A 862 8.62 21.74 -41.16
CA ALA A 862 8.77 21.72 -39.70
C ALA A 862 8.19 20.43 -39.09
N TRP A 863 7.03 19.97 -39.59
CA TRP A 863 6.42 18.70 -39.21
C TRP A 863 7.37 17.51 -39.39
N ILE A 864 8.05 17.42 -40.53
CA ILE A 864 9.02 16.34 -40.83
C ILE A 864 10.24 16.42 -39.90
N ALA A 865 10.62 17.61 -39.44
CA ALA A 865 11.65 17.81 -38.42
C ALA A 865 11.16 17.55 -36.97
N GLY A 866 9.86 17.31 -36.77
CA GLY A 866 9.23 17.17 -35.44
C GLY A 866 8.89 18.49 -34.74
N GLU A 867 9.08 19.63 -35.40
CA GLU A 867 8.89 20.97 -34.86
C GLU A 867 7.42 21.41 -35.00
N TRP A 868 6.66 21.36 -33.89
CA TRP A 868 5.26 21.78 -33.82
C TRP A 868 5.10 23.12 -33.09
N GLN A 869 4.26 24.00 -33.64
CA GLN A 869 3.68 25.11 -32.90
C GLN A 869 2.48 24.62 -32.08
N VAL A 870 2.32 25.17 -30.88
CA VAL A 870 1.33 24.74 -29.88
C VAL A 870 0.41 25.91 -29.54
N LEU A 871 -0.90 25.68 -29.61
CA LEU A 871 -1.93 26.63 -29.20
C LEU A 871 -2.94 25.93 -28.29
N HIS A 872 -3.35 26.57 -27.19
CA HIS A 872 -4.34 26.03 -26.27
C HIS A 872 -5.63 26.86 -26.29
N ARG A 873 -6.77 26.20 -26.09
CA ARG A 873 -8.08 26.82 -25.86
C ARG A 873 -8.78 26.14 -24.70
N GLU A 874 -9.63 26.88 -23.99
CA GLU A 874 -10.48 26.33 -22.92
C GLU A 874 -11.55 25.39 -23.52
N GLY A 875 -11.99 24.40 -22.75
CA GLY A 875 -12.83 23.29 -23.24
C GLY A 875 -14.23 23.69 -23.76
N ALA A 876 -14.70 24.89 -23.44
CA ALA A 876 -15.92 25.47 -24.01
C ALA A 876 -15.72 26.07 -25.42
N ILE A 877 -14.47 26.25 -25.87
CA ILE A 877 -14.13 26.97 -27.11
C ILE A 877 -13.65 25.95 -28.15
N THR A 878 -14.52 25.59 -29.10
CA THR A 878 -14.23 24.61 -30.16
C THR A 878 -13.73 25.24 -31.47
N MET A 879 -13.05 26.38 -31.37
CA MET A 879 -12.42 27.08 -32.50
C MET A 879 -11.16 27.86 -32.09
N ALA A 880 -10.25 28.08 -33.02
CA ALA A 880 -9.05 28.89 -32.83
C ALA A 880 -8.60 29.53 -34.14
N LEU A 881 -8.02 30.72 -34.07
CA LEU A 881 -7.35 31.36 -35.19
C LEU A 881 -5.85 31.02 -35.14
N LEU A 882 -5.27 30.71 -36.30
CA LEU A 882 -3.85 30.45 -36.55
C LEU A 882 -3.29 31.65 -37.33
N GLU A 883 -2.20 32.23 -36.85
CA GLU A 883 -1.66 33.51 -37.35
C GLU A 883 -0.20 33.34 -37.80
N ASN A 884 0.32 34.29 -38.58
CA ASN A 884 1.69 34.28 -39.11
C ASN A 884 2.00 33.06 -40.01
N LEU A 885 1.00 32.62 -40.78
CA LEU A 885 1.16 31.53 -41.75
C LEU A 885 1.93 32.04 -42.98
N VAL A 886 2.93 31.29 -43.43
CA VAL A 886 3.80 31.71 -44.54
C VAL A 886 3.24 31.20 -45.87
N ALA A 887 2.88 32.13 -46.75
CA ALA A 887 2.38 31.88 -48.11
C ALA A 887 3.26 30.90 -48.90
N GLY A 888 2.62 30.01 -49.65
CA GLY A 888 3.26 28.93 -50.41
C GLY A 888 3.61 27.67 -49.60
N ASN A 889 3.43 27.67 -48.27
CA ASN A 889 3.57 26.45 -47.47
C ASN A 889 2.24 25.71 -47.31
N ILE A 890 2.34 24.38 -47.23
CA ILE A 890 1.28 23.54 -46.66
C ILE A 890 1.52 23.46 -45.15
N TYR A 891 0.49 23.80 -44.37
CA TYR A 891 0.43 23.59 -42.93
C TYR A 891 -0.40 22.35 -42.60
N ILE A 892 -0.06 21.70 -41.50
CA ILE A 892 -0.68 20.46 -41.03
C ILE A 892 -1.16 20.70 -39.61
N VAL A 893 -2.44 20.48 -39.35
CA VAL A 893 -3.13 20.82 -38.09
C VAL A 893 -3.79 19.57 -37.50
N LYS A 894 -3.63 19.35 -36.19
CA LYS A 894 -4.33 18.28 -35.43
C LYS A 894 -4.66 18.75 -34.02
N ILE A 895 -5.71 18.18 -33.41
CA ILE A 895 -6.27 18.69 -32.15
C ILE A 895 -6.51 17.54 -31.16
N SER A 896 -6.18 17.72 -29.89
CA SER A 896 -6.52 16.81 -28.79
C SER A 896 -7.51 17.49 -27.82
N ALA A 897 -8.31 16.69 -27.12
CA ALA A 897 -9.10 17.13 -25.96
C ALA A 897 -8.36 16.75 -24.67
N SER A 898 -8.43 17.57 -23.63
CA SER A 898 -7.92 17.25 -22.30
C SER A 898 -8.93 17.63 -21.21
N ASN A 899 -8.98 16.82 -20.15
CA ASN A 899 -9.75 17.06 -18.93
C ASN A 899 -8.78 17.21 -17.74
N GLU A 900 -9.29 17.20 -16.51
CA GLU A 900 -8.44 17.31 -15.30
C GLU A 900 -7.53 16.09 -15.06
N VAL A 901 -7.78 14.97 -15.76
CA VAL A 901 -7.05 13.70 -15.60
C VAL A 901 -5.92 13.56 -16.63
N GLY A 902 -6.11 14.04 -17.87
CA GLY A 902 -5.08 13.96 -18.90
C GLY A 902 -5.49 14.48 -20.27
N GLU A 903 -4.58 14.30 -21.24
CA GLU A 903 -4.76 14.67 -22.65
C GLU A 903 -5.06 13.41 -23.48
N GLY A 904 -6.23 13.41 -24.13
CA GLY A 904 -6.70 12.34 -25.01
C GLY A 904 -6.03 12.36 -26.39
N PRO A 905 -6.41 11.43 -27.29
CA PRO A 905 -5.76 11.28 -28.58
C PRO A 905 -5.97 12.50 -29.48
N PHE A 906 -5.00 12.74 -30.36
CA PHE A 906 -5.11 13.75 -31.42
C PHE A 906 -6.05 13.28 -32.54
N SER A 907 -6.77 14.24 -33.13
CA SER A 907 -7.52 14.08 -34.36
C SER A 907 -6.65 13.59 -35.51
N ASN A 908 -7.29 13.13 -36.59
CA ASN A 908 -6.63 13.07 -37.89
C ASN A 908 -6.03 14.45 -38.25
N SER A 909 -4.87 14.44 -38.89
CA SER A 909 -4.25 15.66 -39.40
C SER A 909 -5.04 16.21 -40.59
N VAL A 910 -5.31 17.51 -40.57
CA VAL A 910 -5.90 18.27 -41.68
C VAL A 910 -4.82 19.14 -42.32
N GLU A 911 -4.71 19.10 -43.65
CA GLU A 911 -3.76 19.96 -44.38
C GLU A 911 -4.44 21.25 -44.86
N LEU A 912 -3.70 22.35 -44.79
CA LEU A 912 -4.07 23.68 -45.28
C LEU A 912 -2.96 24.18 -46.21
N ALA A 913 -3.26 24.37 -47.50
CA ALA A 913 -2.36 25.07 -48.41
C ALA A 913 -2.59 26.59 -48.29
N VAL A 914 -1.55 27.34 -47.90
CA VAL A 914 -1.58 28.81 -47.94
C VAL A 914 -1.15 29.24 -49.34
N LEU A 915 -2.03 29.90 -50.09
CA LEU A 915 -1.77 30.24 -51.48
C LEU A 915 -0.66 31.31 -51.60
N PRO A 916 0.23 31.24 -52.61
CA PRO A 916 1.09 32.36 -52.96
C PRO A 916 0.27 33.57 -53.43
N LYS A 917 0.72 34.80 -53.13
CA LYS A 917 0.16 36.00 -53.76
C LYS A 917 0.52 36.01 -55.25
N GLU A 918 -0.47 35.89 -56.12
CA GLU A 918 -0.27 36.04 -57.55
C GLU A 918 0.01 37.51 -57.90
N SER A 919 1.16 37.75 -58.55
CA SER A 919 1.46 39.00 -59.24
C SER A 919 0.81 39.01 -60.63
N PRO A 920 0.24 40.13 -61.09
CA PRO A 920 -0.48 40.17 -62.36
C PRO A 920 0.42 40.11 -63.60
N GLU A 921 -0.18 39.64 -64.70
CA GLU A 921 0.36 39.53 -66.07
C GLU A 921 1.42 38.41 -66.30
N SER A 922 1.50 37.76 -67.48
CA SER A 922 0.88 38.05 -68.79
C SER A 922 0.37 36.79 -69.53
N ASN A 923 -0.50 36.99 -70.52
CA ASN A 923 -1.10 35.94 -71.35
C ASN A 923 -0.11 35.16 -72.23
N GLN A 924 -0.26 33.82 -72.29
CA GLN A 924 -0.30 33.08 -73.56
C GLN A 924 -0.96 31.69 -73.44
N ARG A 925 -1.47 31.14 -74.57
CA ARG A 925 -2.39 29.97 -74.63
C ARG A 925 -2.19 29.18 -75.96
N PRO A 926 -2.76 27.97 -76.18
CA PRO A 926 -1.99 26.73 -76.03
C PRO A 926 -2.12 25.75 -77.23
N LYS A 927 -1.52 24.55 -77.11
CA LYS A 927 -1.89 23.27 -77.77
C LYS A 927 -1.25 22.12 -76.96
N ARG A 928 -2.03 21.16 -76.42
CA ARG A 928 -2.61 19.92 -77.03
C ARG A 928 -1.58 18.78 -77.18
N LEU A 929 -1.91 17.50 -77.00
CA LEU A 929 -3.21 16.78 -77.03
C LEU A 929 -3.34 15.92 -75.73
N ASP A 930 -4.44 15.93 -74.97
CA ASP A 930 -5.64 15.04 -75.03
C ASP A 930 -5.29 13.52 -75.16
N SER A 931 -5.89 12.53 -74.46
CA SER A 931 -7.17 12.40 -73.71
C SER A 931 -7.04 11.23 -72.67
N ALA A 932 -7.99 10.87 -71.78
CA ALA A 932 -9.46 10.97 -71.86
C ALA A 932 -10.22 10.91 -70.50
N ASP A 933 -11.54 11.05 -70.65
CA ASP A 933 -12.67 10.77 -69.74
C ASP A 933 -12.98 11.70 -68.55
N ALA A 934 -14.29 11.93 -68.39
CA ALA A 934 -14.87 13.11 -67.75
C ALA A 934 -16.38 12.98 -67.47
N LYS A 935 -16.90 13.90 -66.63
CA LYS A 935 -18.29 14.40 -66.39
C LYS A 935 -18.38 14.73 -64.89
N VAL A 936 -18.58 15.98 -64.41
CA VAL A 936 -19.56 17.05 -64.74
C VAL A 936 -20.97 16.75 -64.24
N TYR A 937 -21.40 17.44 -63.18
CA TYR A 937 -22.52 18.40 -63.23
C TYR A 937 -22.39 19.49 -62.16
N SER A 938 -23.25 20.51 -62.22
CA SER A 938 -23.08 21.86 -61.62
C SER A 938 -23.79 22.09 -60.27
N GLY A 939 -23.38 23.14 -59.53
CA GLY A 939 -24.10 23.60 -58.34
C GLY A 939 -23.61 24.95 -57.76
N TYR A 940 -23.72 26.05 -58.51
CA TYR A 940 -23.55 27.40 -57.94
C TYR A 940 -24.82 27.84 -57.19
N TYR A 941 -24.66 28.45 -56.02
CA TYR A 941 -25.72 29.20 -55.32
C TYR A 941 -25.23 30.60 -54.96
N HIS A 942 -25.89 31.62 -55.52
CA HIS A 942 -25.80 32.99 -54.99
C HIS A 942 -26.52 33.05 -53.63
N LEU A 943 -25.97 33.80 -52.67
CA LEU A 943 -26.73 34.12 -51.44
C LEU A 943 -27.80 35.18 -51.76
N ASP A 944 -29.06 34.84 -51.52
CA ASP A 944 -30.19 35.79 -51.62
C ASP A 944 -30.13 36.83 -50.48
N GLN A 945 -30.44 38.07 -50.82
CA GLN A 945 -30.35 39.25 -49.95
C GLN A 945 -31.29 39.18 -48.73
N LYS A 946 -32.25 38.25 -48.74
CA LYS A 946 -33.20 37.97 -47.66
C LYS A 946 -32.62 37.21 -46.46
N SER A 947 -31.40 36.67 -46.56
CA SER A 947 -30.73 36.02 -45.42
C SER A 947 -30.35 37.01 -44.32
N MET A 948 -29.87 38.20 -44.70
CA MET A 948 -29.38 39.24 -43.78
C MET A 948 -30.45 39.71 -42.77
N THR A 949 -31.72 39.76 -43.17
CA THR A 949 -32.83 40.17 -42.29
C THR A 949 -33.12 39.16 -41.18
N GLY A 950 -32.90 37.86 -41.41
CA GLY A 950 -33.12 36.82 -40.39
C GLY A 950 -32.11 36.92 -39.23
N ILE A 951 -30.85 37.15 -39.57
CA ILE A 951 -29.75 37.28 -38.58
C ILE A 951 -29.96 38.52 -37.71
N ALA A 952 -30.33 39.66 -38.32
CA ALA A 952 -30.62 40.90 -37.58
C ALA A 952 -31.78 40.74 -36.58
N VAL A 953 -32.87 40.07 -36.98
CA VAL A 953 -34.00 39.78 -36.09
C VAL A 953 -33.61 38.81 -34.97
N GLY A 954 -32.83 37.77 -35.25
CA GLY A 954 -32.34 36.83 -34.24
C GLY A 954 -31.47 37.50 -33.16
N VAL A 955 -30.54 38.38 -33.57
CA VAL A 955 -29.72 39.17 -32.64
C VAL A 955 -30.58 40.15 -31.83
N GLY A 956 -31.57 40.80 -32.44
CA GLY A 956 -32.53 41.66 -31.75
C GLY A 956 -33.30 40.91 -30.65
N ILE A 957 -33.86 39.74 -30.97
CA ILE A 957 -34.57 38.90 -29.99
C ILE A 957 -33.64 38.48 -28.85
N ALA A 958 -32.43 37.98 -29.15
CA ALA A 958 -31.46 37.59 -28.13
C ALA A 958 -31.12 38.74 -27.16
N LEU A 959 -30.88 39.95 -27.68
CA LEU A 959 -30.63 41.14 -26.87
C LEU A 959 -31.84 41.53 -26.00
N THR A 960 -33.07 41.45 -26.53
CA THR A 960 -34.28 41.70 -25.71
C THR A 960 -34.46 40.68 -24.59
N CYS A 961 -34.20 39.40 -24.84
CA CYS A 961 -34.24 38.35 -23.81
C CYS A 961 -33.20 38.58 -22.70
N ILE A 962 -31.97 38.97 -23.05
CA ILE A 962 -30.93 39.35 -22.09
C ILE A 962 -31.39 40.55 -21.24
N LEU A 963 -31.98 41.57 -21.87
CA LEU A 963 -32.43 42.78 -21.18
C LEU A 963 -33.62 42.49 -20.24
N ILE A 964 -34.54 41.61 -20.63
CA ILE A 964 -35.63 41.09 -19.77
C ILE A 964 -35.06 40.32 -18.57
N CYS A 965 -34.09 39.42 -18.78
CA CYS A 965 -33.43 38.71 -17.68
C CYS A 965 -32.73 39.66 -16.69
N VAL A 966 -32.04 40.69 -17.18
CA VAL A 966 -31.43 41.73 -16.34
C VAL A 966 -32.50 42.50 -15.56
N LEU A 967 -33.62 42.88 -16.18
CA LEU A 967 -34.73 43.54 -15.49
C LEU A 967 -35.39 42.65 -14.42
N ILE A 968 -35.55 41.35 -14.67
CA ILE A 968 -36.05 40.38 -13.68
C ILE A 968 -35.09 40.25 -12.49
N LEU A 969 -33.78 40.22 -12.72
CA LEU A 969 -32.77 40.20 -11.66
C LEU A 969 -32.77 41.50 -10.85
N ILE A 970 -32.87 42.66 -11.50
CA ILE A 970 -33.01 43.97 -10.84
C ILE A 970 -34.29 44.01 -10.00
N TYR A 971 -35.42 43.53 -10.52
CA TYR A 971 -36.70 43.48 -9.81
C TYR A 971 -36.63 42.56 -8.57
N ARG A 972 -36.05 41.35 -8.71
CA ARG A 972 -35.80 40.44 -7.58
C ARG A 972 -34.83 41.04 -6.54
N SER A 973 -33.87 41.88 -6.96
CA SER A 973 -32.98 42.60 -6.03
C SER A 973 -33.71 43.70 -5.24
N LYS A 974 -34.64 44.44 -5.88
CA LYS A 974 -35.51 45.41 -5.20
C LYS A 974 -36.48 44.73 -4.23
N ALA A 975 -37.10 43.62 -4.64
CA ALA A 975 -38.01 42.85 -3.78
C ALA A 975 -37.32 42.39 -2.48
N ARG A 976 -36.09 41.86 -2.56
CA ARG A 976 -35.32 41.44 -1.38
C ARG A 976 -34.97 42.62 -0.45
N LYS A 977 -34.70 43.82 -0.99
CA LYS A 977 -34.46 45.03 -0.17
C LYS A 977 -35.74 45.59 0.48
N SER A 978 -36.93 45.26 -0.02
CA SER A 978 -38.20 45.67 0.62
C SER A 978 -38.57 44.86 1.86
N SER A 979 -38.07 43.63 2.01
CA SER A 979 -38.42 42.75 3.14
C SER A 979 -37.54 42.99 4.38
N ALA A 980 -36.28 43.40 4.18
CA ALA A 980 -35.32 43.62 5.27
C ALA A 980 -35.49 44.95 6.03
N SER A 981 -36.47 45.79 5.66
CA SER A 981 -36.60 47.17 6.16
C SER A 981 -37.77 47.39 7.15
N LYS A 982 -38.34 46.31 7.72
CA LYS A 982 -39.51 46.40 8.63
C LYS A 982 -39.32 45.76 10.02
N THR A 983 -38.11 45.32 10.36
CA THR A 983 -37.83 44.58 11.62
C THR A 983 -36.64 45.17 12.40
N ALA A 984 -36.37 46.47 12.24
CA ALA A 984 -35.19 47.14 12.82
C ALA A 984 -35.46 48.61 13.21
N GLN A 985 -36.57 48.88 13.88
CA GLN A 985 -36.83 50.12 14.63
C GLN A 985 -37.63 49.80 15.90
N ASN A 986 -37.36 50.54 16.98
CA ASN A 986 -37.66 50.23 18.38
C ASN A 986 -36.90 48.98 18.90
N GLY A 987 -36.17 49.02 20.01
CA GLY A 987 -35.83 50.14 20.90
C GLY A 987 -34.52 49.86 21.65
N SER A 988 -33.94 50.86 22.31
CA SER A 988 -32.59 50.77 22.90
C SER A 988 -32.54 51.11 24.39
N GLN A 989 -31.43 50.72 25.02
CA GLN A 989 -30.88 51.17 26.33
C GLN A 989 -31.06 50.29 27.59
N GLN A 990 -30.02 50.42 28.43
CA GLN A 990 -29.90 50.20 29.89
C GLN A 990 -29.71 48.79 30.51
N LEU A 991 -28.50 48.64 31.05
CA LEU A 991 -28.05 47.84 32.22
C LEU A 991 -28.30 48.66 33.53
N PRO A 992 -28.07 48.15 34.78
CA PRO A 992 -27.60 46.81 35.21
C PRO A 992 -28.34 46.19 36.46
N ARG A 993 -27.81 45.03 36.92
CA ARG A 993 -27.76 44.46 38.31
C ARG A 993 -28.74 43.33 38.72
N THR A 994 -28.16 42.39 39.49
CA THR A 994 -28.75 41.49 40.53
C THR A 994 -29.83 40.48 40.12
N SER A 995 -30.01 39.30 40.76
CA SER A 995 -29.09 38.43 41.55
C SER A 995 -29.80 37.10 41.91
N ALA A 996 -29.03 36.01 42.05
CA ALA A 996 -29.25 34.87 42.96
C ALA A 996 -30.62 34.11 43.02
N SER A 997 -30.57 32.87 42.53
CA SER A 997 -30.90 31.62 43.28
C SER A 997 -32.33 31.15 43.60
N LEU A 998 -32.43 29.80 43.66
CA LEU A 998 -33.21 28.95 44.59
C LEU A 998 -34.69 28.61 44.31
N ALA A 999 -35.06 27.43 44.86
CA ALA A 999 -36.37 26.73 44.91
C ALA A 999 -37.02 26.35 43.55
N SER A 1000 -37.35 25.09 43.19
CA SER A 1000 -37.88 23.89 43.88
C SER A 1000 -39.40 23.91 44.16
N GLY A 1001 -40.15 22.90 43.70
CA GLY A 1001 -41.56 22.73 44.08
C GLY A 1001 -42.32 21.72 43.21
N HIS A 1002 -42.74 20.62 43.82
CA HIS A 1002 -43.46 19.46 43.25
C HIS A 1002 -44.95 19.70 42.91
N GLU A 1003 -45.45 18.87 41.97
CA GLU A 1003 -46.71 18.10 41.99
C GLU A 1003 -48.13 18.68 41.73
N VAL A 1004 -48.80 18.03 40.77
CA VAL A 1004 -50.16 17.44 40.78
C VAL A 1004 -51.39 18.35 41.05
N GLY A 1005 -52.25 18.51 40.02
CA GLY A 1005 -53.56 19.17 40.10
C GLY A 1005 -54.55 18.77 38.99
N LYS A 1006 -55.33 17.71 39.24
CA LYS A 1006 -56.28 17.01 38.34
C LYS A 1006 -57.43 17.85 37.70
N ASN A 1007 -57.80 17.43 36.47
CA ASN A 1007 -59.18 17.14 35.97
C ASN A 1007 -60.18 18.19 35.42
N LEU A 1008 -60.42 18.09 34.09
CA LEU A 1008 -61.68 17.75 33.38
C LEU A 1008 -62.84 18.75 33.06
N GLU A 1009 -63.36 18.57 31.82
CA GLU A 1009 -64.75 18.70 31.33
C GLU A 1009 -65.40 20.11 31.20
N ARG A 1010 -66.35 20.40 30.28
CA ARG A 1010 -67.10 19.70 29.18
C ARG A 1010 -67.62 20.81 28.21
N ALA A 1011 -68.13 20.63 26.98
CA ALA A 1011 -68.02 19.67 25.86
C ALA A 1011 -68.95 20.18 24.70
N VAL A 1012 -69.47 19.28 23.82
CA VAL A 1012 -70.59 19.48 22.83
C VAL A 1012 -70.19 20.21 21.52
N GLU A 1013 -70.39 19.70 20.28
CA GLU A 1013 -70.97 18.42 19.77
C GLU A 1013 -70.50 18.09 18.31
N ASN A 1014 -70.36 16.78 17.99
CA ASN A 1014 -70.67 16.03 16.74
C ASN A 1014 -70.03 16.39 15.35
N GLU A 1015 -69.86 15.48 14.36
CA GLU A 1015 -70.21 14.04 14.20
C GLU A 1015 -69.34 13.29 13.13
N GLU A 1016 -69.11 11.98 13.32
CA GLU A 1016 -69.00 10.82 12.37
C GLU A 1016 -68.20 10.84 11.01
N SER A 1017 -67.73 9.72 10.38
CA SER A 1017 -67.88 8.25 10.61
C SER A 1017 -66.72 7.35 10.08
N LEU A 1018 -66.34 6.33 10.86
CA LEU A 1018 -65.95 4.91 10.56
C LEU A 1018 -64.86 4.43 9.54
N MET A 1019 -64.32 3.23 9.85
CA MET A 1019 -63.48 2.31 9.02
C MET A 1019 -64.33 1.28 8.21
N PRO A 1020 -63.72 0.31 7.48
CA PRO A 1020 -63.52 -1.03 8.09
C PRO A 1020 -62.23 -1.80 7.68
N MET A 1021 -61.93 -2.90 8.39
CA MET A 1021 -60.90 -3.92 8.05
C MET A 1021 -61.49 -5.09 7.23
N ILE A 1022 -60.71 -5.68 6.31
CA ILE A 1022 -60.88 -7.04 5.77
C ILE A 1022 -59.49 -7.68 5.49
N MET A 1023 -59.35 -9.01 5.67
CA MET A 1023 -58.18 -9.86 5.34
C MET A 1023 -58.64 -11.05 4.44
N PRO A 1024 -57.85 -12.14 4.24
CA PRO A 1024 -56.75 -12.32 3.28
C PRO A 1024 -57.10 -13.40 2.19
N ASN A 1025 -56.09 -14.11 1.64
CA ASN A 1025 -56.10 -15.25 0.68
C ASN A 1025 -55.87 -14.89 -0.82
N SER A 1026 -55.33 -15.75 -1.69
CA SER A 1026 -54.44 -16.94 -1.55
C SER A 1026 -53.95 -17.45 -2.93
N PHE A 1027 -52.80 -18.15 -2.97
CA PHE A 1027 -52.34 -19.15 -3.96
C PHE A 1027 -52.95 -19.26 -5.38
N ILE A 1028 -52.07 -19.31 -6.39
CA ILE A 1028 -52.15 -20.25 -7.53
C ILE A 1028 -50.77 -20.91 -7.73
N ASP A 1029 -50.75 -22.23 -7.94
CA ASP A 1029 -49.59 -23.03 -8.39
C ASP A 1029 -49.75 -23.39 -9.88
N ALA A 1030 -48.65 -23.58 -10.60
CA ALA A 1030 -48.64 -23.97 -12.00
C ALA A 1030 -47.35 -24.71 -12.42
N LYS A 1031 -47.26 -26.01 -12.10
CA LYS A 1031 -46.31 -26.91 -12.77
C LYS A 1031 -46.71 -27.10 -14.25
N GLY A 1032 -45.74 -27.02 -15.15
CA GLY A 1032 -45.91 -27.37 -16.56
C GLY A 1032 -44.59 -27.37 -17.32
N GLY A 1033 -43.95 -28.54 -17.44
CA GLY A 1033 -42.71 -28.72 -18.20
C GLY A 1033 -42.95 -29.33 -19.58
N THR A 1034 -42.15 -28.92 -20.57
CA THR A 1034 -41.91 -29.67 -21.83
C THR A 1034 -40.43 -29.50 -22.22
N ASP A 1035 -39.90 -30.50 -22.92
CA ASP A 1035 -38.46 -30.72 -23.13
C ASP A 1035 -37.88 -30.07 -24.40
N LEU A 1036 -36.55 -30.25 -24.55
CA LEU A 1036 -35.83 -30.44 -25.83
C LEU A 1036 -35.63 -29.23 -26.78
N ILE A 1037 -34.44 -28.63 -26.74
CA ILE A 1037 -33.30 -29.05 -27.61
C ILE A 1037 -32.01 -28.25 -27.34
N ILE A 1038 -30.87 -28.91 -27.51
CA ILE A 1038 -29.50 -28.36 -27.37
C ILE A 1038 -29.11 -27.58 -28.62
N ASN A 1039 -28.38 -26.46 -28.47
CA ASN A 1039 -27.40 -26.04 -29.49
C ASN A 1039 -26.27 -25.17 -28.92
N SER A 1040 -25.18 -25.84 -28.52
CA SER A 1040 -23.93 -25.19 -28.09
C SER A 1040 -22.99 -24.97 -29.29
N TYR A 1041 -22.87 -23.73 -29.79
CA TYR A 1041 -21.92 -23.37 -30.85
C TYR A 1041 -20.95 -22.27 -30.40
N GLY A 1042 -19.75 -22.67 -29.98
CA GLY A 1042 -18.60 -21.77 -29.90
C GLY A 1042 -17.87 -21.68 -31.25
N PRO A 1043 -17.47 -20.47 -31.72
CA PRO A 1043 -16.78 -20.33 -33.00
C PRO A 1043 -15.30 -20.73 -32.90
N ILE A 1044 -14.87 -21.57 -33.84
CA ILE A 1044 -13.53 -22.18 -33.93
C ILE A 1044 -12.48 -21.20 -34.52
N ILE A 1045 -11.25 -21.29 -34.04
CA ILE A 1045 -10.07 -20.56 -34.57
C ILE A 1045 -9.81 -20.91 -36.04
N LYS A 1046 -9.54 -19.90 -36.88
CA LYS A 1046 -8.78 -20.07 -38.15
C LYS A 1046 -7.59 -19.12 -38.22
N ASN A 1047 -6.59 -19.52 -39.02
CA ASN A 1047 -5.19 -19.36 -38.66
C ASN A 1047 -4.36 -18.77 -39.82
N ASN A 1048 -3.64 -17.66 -39.58
CA ASN A 1048 -2.41 -17.26 -40.30
C ASN A 1048 -2.54 -17.01 -41.84
N PRO A 1049 -1.47 -16.74 -42.66
CA PRO A 1049 -0.02 -16.69 -42.38
C PRO A 1049 0.80 -15.49 -42.93
N LYS A 1050 2.06 -15.38 -42.45
CA LYS A 1050 3.35 -14.96 -43.11
C LYS A 1050 4.12 -13.92 -42.26
N LYS A 1051 5.46 -13.92 -42.15
CA LYS A 1051 6.56 -14.90 -42.36
C LYS A 1051 7.75 -14.41 -41.48
N LYS A 1052 8.51 -15.22 -40.71
CA LYS A 1052 9.48 -16.30 -41.07
C LYS A 1052 10.81 -15.72 -41.63
N TRP A 1053 12.04 -16.20 -41.34
CA TRP A 1053 12.61 -17.43 -40.73
C TRP A 1053 13.67 -17.04 -39.65
N LEU A 1054 14.56 -17.85 -39.03
CA LEU A 1054 15.00 -19.27 -39.05
C LEU A 1054 14.79 -19.91 -37.63
N PHE A 1055 15.06 -21.18 -37.24
CA PHE A 1055 15.92 -22.33 -37.66
C PHE A 1055 17.43 -22.16 -37.34
N PHE A 1056 18.27 -23.14 -36.97
CA PHE A 1056 18.24 -24.64 -36.80
C PHE A 1056 19.04 -25.00 -35.48
N GLN A 1057 19.37 -26.23 -35.03
CA GLN A 1057 19.33 -27.63 -35.54
C GLN A 1057 19.30 -28.68 -34.38
N ASP A 1058 18.97 -29.95 -34.69
CA ASP A 1058 19.05 -31.16 -33.82
C ASP A 1058 19.03 -32.43 -34.75
N PRO A 1059 18.94 -33.75 -34.36
CA PRO A 1059 19.01 -34.44 -33.05
C PRO A 1059 19.95 -35.69 -32.97
N LYS A 1060 20.14 -36.25 -31.76
CA LYS A 1060 20.62 -37.61 -31.40
C LYS A 1060 20.18 -37.96 -29.95
N LYS A 1061 19.93 -39.20 -29.48
CA LYS A 1061 19.76 -40.56 -30.05
C LYS A 1061 18.83 -41.35 -29.08
N ILE A 1062 17.69 -41.92 -29.52
CA ILE A 1062 17.45 -43.31 -29.98
C ILE A 1062 17.29 -44.40 -28.87
N LYS A 1063 16.11 -45.07 -28.89
CA LYS A 1063 15.70 -46.38 -28.29
C LYS A 1063 15.39 -46.44 -26.76
N ALA A 1064 14.43 -47.26 -26.25
CA ALA A 1064 13.43 -48.15 -26.91
C ALA A 1064 12.18 -48.48 -26.03
N GLU A 1065 11.09 -48.87 -26.72
CA GLU A 1065 10.09 -49.92 -26.38
C GLU A 1065 9.04 -49.81 -25.22
N GLN A 1066 7.92 -50.51 -25.48
CA GLN A 1066 6.72 -50.86 -24.67
C GLN A 1066 6.68 -52.41 -24.55
N PRO A 1067 5.82 -53.12 -23.74
CA PRO A 1067 4.40 -52.81 -23.41
C PRO A 1067 3.83 -53.30 -22.04
N GLN A 1068 2.50 -53.12 -21.86
CA GLN A 1068 1.49 -53.91 -21.07
C GLN A 1068 1.93 -54.77 -19.85
N ARG A 1069 1.31 -54.69 -18.65
CA ARG A 1069 -0.06 -55.21 -18.30
C ARG A 1069 -0.42 -54.97 -16.80
N ARG A 1070 -1.67 -55.27 -16.39
CA ARG A 1070 -2.13 -55.37 -14.97
C ARG A 1070 -1.97 -56.81 -14.42
N PHE A 1071 -1.90 -57.01 -13.09
CA PHE A 1071 -2.89 -57.75 -12.25
C PHE A 1071 -2.43 -57.97 -10.78
N THR A 1072 -3.41 -58.17 -9.86
CA THR A 1072 -3.38 -58.83 -8.50
C THR A 1072 -2.32 -58.42 -7.46
N GLN A 1073 -2.57 -58.17 -6.15
CA GLN A 1073 -3.62 -58.57 -5.16
C GLN A 1073 -3.46 -59.98 -4.53
N VAL A 1074 -3.89 -60.13 -3.26
CA VAL A 1074 -3.95 -61.36 -2.41
C VAL A 1074 -2.53 -61.91 -2.06
N VAL A 1075 -2.22 -62.60 -0.94
CA VAL A 1075 -2.95 -63.33 0.14
C VAL A 1075 -2.26 -62.99 1.49
N CYS A 1076 -2.93 -62.57 2.57
CA CYS A 1076 -3.68 -63.33 3.62
C CYS A 1076 -2.87 -64.46 4.30
N PHE A 1077 -3.12 -64.94 5.53
CA PHE A 1077 -4.19 -64.77 6.53
C PHE A 1077 -3.54 -64.50 7.94
N TYR A 1078 -4.11 -64.64 9.15
CA TYR A 1078 -5.36 -65.21 9.70
C TYR A 1078 -5.80 -64.46 10.99
N GLN A 1079 -6.98 -64.80 11.52
CA GLN A 1079 -7.56 -64.41 12.82
C GLN A 1079 -7.42 -65.59 13.83
N PRO A 1080 -8.19 -65.73 14.94
CA PRO A 1080 -9.03 -64.79 15.71
C PRO A 1080 -8.75 -64.79 17.24
N GLY A 1081 -9.51 -64.01 18.02
CA GLY A 1081 -9.52 -64.09 19.49
C GLY A 1081 -10.42 -63.07 20.19
N THR A 1082 -11.60 -63.51 20.66
CA THR A 1082 -12.45 -62.82 21.66
C THR A 1082 -11.80 -62.90 23.06
N THR A 1083 -12.20 -62.18 24.12
CA THR A 1083 -13.57 -62.02 24.66
C THR A 1083 -13.67 -60.86 25.67
N VAL A 1084 -14.90 -60.41 25.93
CA VAL A 1084 -15.33 -59.45 26.98
C VAL A 1084 -15.29 -60.09 28.39
N LEU A 1085 -15.39 -59.32 29.49
CA LEU A 1085 -16.28 -59.51 30.66
C LEU A 1085 -15.94 -58.59 31.87
N ILE A 1086 -16.98 -57.98 32.48
CA ILE A 1086 -17.21 -57.70 33.94
C ILE A 1086 -16.22 -56.70 34.63
N SER A 1087 -16.62 -55.57 35.26
CA SER A 1087 -17.58 -55.25 36.36
C SER A 1087 -17.06 -55.68 37.76
N ASP A 1088 -17.27 -55.01 38.91
CA ASP A 1088 -18.01 -53.80 39.33
C ASP A 1088 -17.25 -53.06 40.49
N GLU A 1089 -17.85 -51.99 41.07
CA GLU A 1089 -17.73 -51.35 42.42
C GLU A 1089 -16.45 -51.56 43.31
N ASP A 1090 -15.97 -50.62 44.15
CA ASP A 1090 -16.69 -49.72 45.09
C ASP A 1090 -15.79 -48.52 45.57
N SER A 1091 -16.15 -47.90 46.71
CA SER A 1091 -15.79 -46.56 47.24
C SER A 1091 -14.80 -46.61 48.44
N PRO A 1092 -14.53 -45.55 49.26
CA PRO A 1092 -14.42 -44.08 49.06
C PRO A 1092 -13.13 -43.45 49.71
N SER A 1093 -13.09 -42.10 49.84
CA SER A 1093 -12.41 -41.27 50.90
C SER A 1093 -11.16 -40.40 50.57
N SER A 1094 -10.75 -39.55 51.53
CA SER A 1094 -9.93 -38.31 51.43
C SER A 1094 -8.98 -38.16 52.67
N PRO A 1095 -8.31 -37.02 53.06
CA PRO A 1095 -8.06 -35.68 52.46
C PRO A 1095 -6.59 -35.14 52.65
N GLY A 1096 -6.36 -33.82 52.49
CA GLY A 1096 -5.19 -33.05 53.05
C GLY A 1096 -4.18 -32.52 52.00
N GLN A 1097 -3.66 -31.27 51.92
CA GLN A 1097 -3.49 -30.01 52.69
C GLN A 1097 -2.13 -29.67 53.37
N THR A 1098 -1.60 -28.48 52.98
CA THR A 1098 -0.83 -27.45 53.74
C THR A 1098 0.69 -27.53 54.06
N ALA A 1099 1.32 -26.33 53.96
CA ALA A 1099 2.49 -25.80 54.71
C ALA A 1099 3.93 -26.31 54.44
N SER A 1100 5.04 -25.62 54.83
CA SER A 1100 5.51 -24.22 54.55
C SER A 1100 6.91 -23.93 55.17
N PHE A 1101 7.69 -22.99 54.59
CA PHE A 1101 8.96 -22.40 55.14
C PHE A 1101 10.20 -23.37 55.23
N PRO A 1102 11.45 -22.92 55.58
CA PRO A 1102 12.27 -21.93 54.85
C PRO A 1102 13.78 -22.31 54.65
N ARG A 1103 14.56 -21.34 54.12
CA ARG A 1103 16.05 -21.15 54.06
C ARG A 1103 16.83 -21.60 55.34
N PRO A 1104 18.20 -21.80 55.37
CA PRO A 1104 19.26 -21.00 54.67
C PRO A 1104 20.62 -21.72 54.30
N PHE A 1105 21.67 -20.91 53.99
CA PHE A 1105 23.11 -21.23 53.71
C PHE A 1105 23.42 -21.92 52.36
N GLY A 1106 24.62 -21.84 51.76
CA GLY A 1106 25.87 -21.05 52.02
C GLY A 1106 27.07 -21.69 51.29
N VAL A 1107 27.56 -21.18 50.16
CA VAL A 1107 28.72 -20.25 49.96
C VAL A 1107 30.12 -20.86 50.21
N ALA A 1108 31.05 -20.63 49.26
CA ALA A 1108 32.49 -21.01 49.21
C ALA A 1108 32.75 -22.51 48.86
N ALA A 1109 33.50 -22.84 47.80
CA ALA A 1109 34.99 -22.87 47.67
C ALA A 1109 35.57 -24.26 48.06
N ASP A 1110 36.73 -24.78 47.65
CA ASP A 1110 37.70 -24.62 46.52
C ASP A 1110 38.74 -25.79 46.68
N THR A 1111 39.68 -26.19 45.81
CA THR A 1111 40.27 -25.72 44.52
C THR A 1111 41.00 -26.90 43.84
N GLU A 1112 41.33 -26.81 42.53
CA GLU A 1112 42.40 -27.60 41.84
C GLU A 1112 42.18 -29.15 41.75
N HIS A 1113 42.90 -29.98 40.96
CA HIS A 1113 44.16 -29.98 40.16
C HIS A 1113 43.95 -31.12 39.09
N SER A 1114 44.55 -31.26 37.88
CA SER A 1114 45.43 -30.47 36.99
C SER A 1114 45.74 -31.23 35.66
N ALA A 1115 45.99 -30.51 34.56
CA ALA A 1115 46.87 -30.86 33.42
C ALA A 1115 46.55 -32.02 32.42
N ASN A 1116 47.00 -31.81 31.16
CA ASN A 1116 47.40 -32.80 30.14
C ASN A 1116 46.33 -33.77 29.55
N SER A 1117 46.52 -34.42 28.39
CA SER A 1117 47.25 -34.12 27.13
C SER A 1117 46.84 -35.14 26.06
N GLU A 1118 47.29 -34.98 24.80
CA GLU A 1118 47.15 -35.96 23.69
C GLU A 1118 45.69 -36.19 23.19
N GLY A 1119 45.44 -36.66 21.96
CA GLY A 1119 46.35 -36.79 20.81
C GLY A 1119 45.81 -37.72 19.71
N SER A 1120 46.35 -37.54 18.50
CA SER A 1120 46.39 -38.48 17.36
C SER A 1120 45.17 -38.68 16.41
N HIS A 1121 45.47 -38.56 15.10
CA HIS A 1121 45.21 -39.49 13.96
C HIS A 1121 43.75 -40.04 13.69
N GLU A 1122 43.28 -40.31 12.45
CA GLU A 1122 43.89 -40.28 11.10
C GLU A 1122 42.88 -40.29 9.91
N THR A 1123 43.28 -39.75 8.75
CA THR A 1123 42.72 -39.98 7.37
C THR A 1123 41.21 -39.69 7.10
N GLY A 1124 40.71 -39.42 5.89
CA GLY A 1124 41.27 -39.25 4.53
C GLY A 1124 40.08 -39.11 3.52
N ASP A 1125 40.22 -38.80 2.24
CA ASP A 1125 41.36 -38.39 1.41
C ASP A 1125 40.87 -37.72 0.08
N SER A 1126 41.72 -36.89 -0.55
CA SER A 1126 41.68 -36.38 -1.94
C SER A 1126 40.53 -35.44 -2.40
N GLY A 1127 40.75 -34.43 -3.26
CA GLY A 1127 42.01 -33.76 -3.64
C GLY A 1127 42.09 -33.18 -5.07
N ARG A 1128 42.96 -32.17 -5.24
CA ARG A 1128 43.56 -31.63 -6.51
C ARG A 1128 42.65 -30.80 -7.44
N PHE A 1129 43.12 -29.81 -8.21
CA PHE A 1129 44.41 -29.08 -8.44
C PHE A 1129 44.04 -27.79 -9.24
N SER A 1130 44.84 -26.75 -9.56
CA SER A 1130 46.14 -26.10 -9.18
C SER A 1130 46.11 -24.70 -9.90
N HIS A 1131 46.99 -23.69 -9.83
CA HIS A 1131 48.38 -23.39 -9.39
C HIS A 1131 48.36 -22.06 -8.55
N GLU A 1132 49.34 -21.60 -7.75
CA GLU A 1132 50.80 -21.33 -7.94
C GLU A 1132 51.11 -20.09 -8.84
N SER A 1133 52.10 -19.23 -8.54
CA SER A 1133 53.18 -19.31 -7.52
C SER A 1133 53.90 -17.97 -7.19
N ASN A 1134 54.46 -17.87 -5.96
CA ASN A 1134 55.77 -17.25 -5.55
C ASN A 1134 55.99 -15.71 -5.64
N ASP A 1135 56.85 -15.00 -4.86
CA ASP A 1135 57.81 -15.24 -3.74
C ASP A 1135 58.29 -13.86 -3.14
N GLU A 1136 59.13 -13.60 -2.09
CA GLU A 1136 59.92 -14.39 -1.10
C GLU A 1136 60.34 -13.54 0.16
N ILE A 1137 60.96 -14.20 1.17
CA ILE A 1137 62.05 -13.75 2.10
C ILE A 1137 61.88 -12.77 3.32
N HIS A 1138 62.55 -13.20 4.41
CA HIS A 1138 62.74 -12.78 5.82
C HIS A 1138 63.36 -11.40 6.19
N LEU A 1139 63.16 -10.89 7.44
CA LEU A 1139 64.16 -10.87 8.56
C LEU A 1139 63.81 -10.06 9.86
N SER A 1140 63.90 -10.73 11.03
CA SER A 1140 64.38 -10.35 12.40
C SER A 1140 64.26 -8.95 13.10
N SER A 1141 64.17 -9.01 14.44
CA SER A 1141 64.43 -7.99 15.51
C SER A 1141 63.39 -6.86 15.71
N VAL A 1142 62.95 -6.42 16.90
CA VAL A 1142 63.40 -6.40 18.34
C VAL A 1142 64.25 -5.19 18.75
N ILE A 1143 63.65 -4.28 19.54
CA ILE A 1143 64.21 -3.60 20.75
C ILE A 1143 63.11 -2.76 21.46
N SER A 1144 63.22 -2.57 22.78
CA SER A 1144 62.34 -1.75 23.66
C SER A 1144 62.96 -0.32 23.86
N THR A 1145 62.47 0.65 24.65
CA THR A 1145 61.74 0.68 25.93
C THR A 1145 61.12 2.09 26.17
N THR A 1146 60.30 2.24 27.23
CA THR A 1146 59.87 3.51 27.88
C THR A 1146 61.05 4.23 28.62
N PRO A 1147 60.96 5.46 29.19
CA PRO A 1147 59.75 6.19 29.66
C PRO A 1147 59.67 7.74 29.50
N ASP A 1148 58.52 8.30 29.93
CA ASP A 1148 58.28 9.65 30.51
C ASP A 1148 58.58 10.96 29.72
N PRO A 1149 57.93 12.10 30.08
CA PRO A 1149 56.56 12.28 30.60
C PRO A 1149 55.78 13.45 29.93
N GLN A 1150 54.57 13.72 30.45
CA GLN A 1150 53.58 14.79 30.10
C GLN A 1150 52.59 14.49 28.97
#